data_AF-A0A429BSZ8-F1
#
_entry.id   AF-A0A429BSZ8-F1
#
_cell.length_a   1.000
_cell.length_b   1.000
_cell.length_c   1.000
_cell.angle_alpha   90.00
_cell.angle_beta   90.00
_cell.angle_gamma   90.00
#
_symmetry.space_group_name_H-M   'P 1'
#
loop_
_entity.id
_entity.type
_entity.pdbx_description
1 polymer ?
#
loop_
_entity_poly.entity_id
_entity_poly.type
_entity_poly.pdbx_seq_one_letter_code
_entity_poly.pdbx_strand_id
1 'polypeptide(L)'
;MMDVIASEWQKLRSLRSNGYLLAASVLAVLACAGMAYLTGRGFDGQTFEERVAFPSNGAGLGTGLPVAFFVFSALGALTITSEYATGMIRTSLAVVPRRQVFLFAKVPGLAAVTLIAGQVLAFVMHLAAQAVLGDRAGQLLTDGGTLGTSLSEPGVLVTVVVAGLSMAAAALVGLGVGAAIRSTPGSLVALVMIFLVIPVIAQALPSPLRSEVGSYMMENLPAQVAGVSGLLPPGAALALLVGYVAAALTAGATVTALRRGRIKVLAVGAAATLLAGLMAVPAAGDSATSTLVWGRCTGKDAPEIMRCTTIEVPLDWKKPAGRKITLPLALLPATGVQRRIGTVFSVPGGPGASGIDDLNMFHGKFAKLRDRFDVISFAPRNTVKPGFGPLSYECLSNGPLITLPDDRAEYAALGRTNRERAQQCRSADPEFFDHMDSASSARDIEAVRTALGERQLSFLANSYGGHPAVSYARLFPSRIRAMVMDGTTNHIGSIADEETNAYADNEKQLERFAAWCRSSTACALHGQDVVAVWRRLVTAADMNPVPAMTDPTGAAYSGFDFKVASAPSFTSPGPEPAVPRWVELADAIKRAAVGDASGFADYVRRATGNPEVPSLIGGNMTECLDGRAYKGYAEYMKLRQESEKLSPNFAGHRAWWPLGCVGWPVPVSNPRGPLSARGLVPFLGVGTWTDHDNVASIIHHVPGSSSVKYEGHGHMMYTYGNTGCVTAHVNRYFISLRLPPQGTTCQATG
;
A
#
# COMPACT_ATOMS: atom_id res chain seq x y z
N MET A 1 9.09 22.60 52.66
CA MET A 1 8.42 22.02 51.47
C MET A 1 8.18 20.52 51.67
N MET A 2 9.19 19.75 52.08
CA MET A 2 9.07 18.31 52.31
C MET A 2 7.96 17.93 53.32
N ASP A 3 7.84 18.63 54.44
CA ASP A 3 6.79 18.33 55.44
C ASP A 3 5.37 18.57 54.90
N VAL A 4 5.21 19.57 54.02
CA VAL A 4 3.93 19.85 53.36
C VAL A 4 3.59 18.73 52.38
N ILE A 5 4.58 18.26 51.60
CA ILE A 5 4.40 17.13 50.68
C ILE A 5 4.05 15.85 51.46
N ALA A 6 4.72 15.60 52.59
CA ALA A 6 4.44 14.45 53.46
C ALA A 6 3.02 14.50 54.06
N SER A 7 2.58 15.69 54.50
CA SER A 7 1.20 15.91 54.98
C SER A 7 0.17 15.66 53.87
N GLU A 8 0.38 16.19 52.67
CA GLU A 8 -0.53 15.99 51.53
C GLU A 8 -0.55 14.53 51.06
N TRP A 9 0.59 13.83 51.13
CA TRP A 9 0.67 12.39 50.90
C TRP A 9 -0.19 11.59 51.89
N GLN A 10 -0.10 11.93 53.18
CA GLN A 10 -0.87 11.25 54.22
C GLN A 10 -2.38 11.46 54.07
N LYS A 11 -2.82 12.65 53.63
CA LYS A 11 -4.22 12.92 53.26
C LYS A 11 -4.67 12.10 52.05
N LEU A 12 -3.87 12.08 50.99
CA LEU A 12 -4.19 11.34 49.76
C LEU A 12 -4.38 9.84 50.06
N ARG A 13 -3.54 9.27 50.93
CA ARG A 13 -3.61 7.86 51.32
C ARG A 13 -4.74 7.52 52.29
N SER A 14 -5.13 8.44 53.18
CA SER A 14 -6.13 8.16 54.23
C SER A 14 -7.58 8.30 53.76
N LEU A 15 -7.83 9.02 52.66
CA LEU A 15 -9.15 9.22 52.10
C LEU A 15 -9.64 7.96 51.35
N ARG A 16 -10.57 7.21 51.95
CA ARG A 16 -11.20 6.00 51.34
C ARG A 16 -11.84 6.29 49.98
N SER A 17 -12.37 7.51 49.78
CA SER A 17 -12.95 7.95 48.51
C SER A 17 -11.97 7.84 47.33
N ASN A 18 -10.67 8.03 47.58
CA ASN A 18 -9.64 7.92 46.54
C ASN A 18 -9.48 6.47 46.08
N GLY A 19 -9.57 5.51 47.00
CA GLY A 19 -9.58 4.09 46.68
C GLY A 19 -10.81 3.68 45.85
N TYR A 20 -12.00 4.18 46.20
CA TYR A 20 -13.22 3.90 45.42
C TYR A 20 -13.18 4.51 44.02
N LEU A 21 -12.64 5.72 43.87
CA LEU A 21 -12.45 6.35 42.55
C LEU A 21 -11.47 5.55 41.69
N LEU A 22 -10.34 5.14 42.25
CA LEU A 22 -9.40 4.27 41.53
C LEU A 22 -10.02 2.92 41.19
N ALA A 23 -10.84 2.33 42.07
CA ALA A 23 -11.59 1.10 41.76
C ALA A 23 -12.62 1.33 40.63
N ALA A 24 -13.26 2.50 40.56
CA ALA A 24 -14.16 2.86 39.47
C ALA A 24 -13.48 2.92 38.10
N SER A 25 -12.14 3.00 38.04
CA SER A 25 -11.40 2.91 36.79
C SER A 25 -11.55 1.57 36.06
N VAL A 26 -12.04 0.52 36.74
CA VAL A 26 -12.47 -0.75 36.10
C VAL A 26 -13.55 -0.51 35.03
N LEU A 27 -14.35 0.56 35.13
CA LEU A 27 -15.32 0.93 34.10
C LEU A 27 -14.63 1.22 32.75
N ALA A 28 -13.40 1.74 32.73
CA ALA A 28 -12.64 1.93 31.51
C ALA A 28 -12.23 0.59 30.87
N VAL A 29 -11.88 -0.40 31.69
CA VAL A 29 -11.58 -1.77 31.23
C VAL A 29 -12.83 -2.40 30.62
N LEU A 30 -13.99 -2.27 31.28
CA LEU A 30 -15.27 -2.76 30.77
C LEU A 30 -15.68 -2.06 29.47
N ALA A 31 -15.41 -0.76 29.33
CA ALA A 31 -15.67 -0.02 28.09
C ALA A 31 -14.80 -0.52 26.93
N CYS A 32 -13.51 -0.77 27.16
CA CYS A 32 -12.60 -1.37 26.18
C CYS A 32 -13.03 -2.79 25.79
N ALA A 33 -13.32 -3.64 26.78
CA ALA A 33 -13.78 -5.01 26.56
C ALA A 33 -15.13 -5.07 25.84
N GLY A 34 -16.08 -4.22 26.23
CA GLY A 34 -17.40 -4.13 25.59
C GLY A 34 -17.31 -3.69 24.14
N MET A 35 -16.47 -2.69 23.83
CA MET A 35 -16.26 -2.27 22.44
C MET A 35 -15.53 -3.33 21.61
N ALA A 36 -14.50 -3.97 22.18
CA ALA A 36 -13.85 -5.12 21.54
C ALA A 36 -14.86 -6.25 21.24
N TYR A 37 -15.82 -6.50 22.15
CA TYR A 37 -16.88 -7.49 21.95
C TYR A 37 -17.82 -7.08 20.80
N LEU A 38 -18.27 -5.83 20.76
CA LEU A 38 -19.11 -5.30 19.68
C LEU A 38 -18.38 -5.34 18.33
N THR A 39 -17.11 -4.94 18.29
CA THR A 39 -16.25 -5.03 17.11
C THR A 39 -16.09 -6.47 16.65
N GLY A 40 -15.78 -7.41 17.55
CA GLY A 40 -15.66 -8.83 17.22
C GLY A 40 -16.96 -9.42 16.68
N ARG A 41 -18.11 -9.09 17.30
CA ARG A 41 -19.43 -9.52 16.82
C ARG A 41 -19.78 -8.93 15.46
N GLY A 42 -19.49 -7.66 15.24
CA GLY A 42 -19.71 -6.99 13.96
C GLY A 42 -18.85 -7.59 12.85
N PHE A 43 -17.59 -7.88 13.16
CA PHE A 43 -16.62 -8.51 12.27
C PHE A 43 -17.03 -9.93 11.87
N ASP A 44 -17.49 -10.74 12.82
CA ASP A 44 -17.92 -12.11 12.55
C ASP A 44 -19.14 -12.17 11.60
N GLY A 45 -20.00 -11.15 11.63
CA GLY A 45 -21.17 -11.06 10.77
C GLY A 45 -20.90 -10.61 9.33
N GLN A 46 -19.67 -10.21 9.02
CA GLN A 46 -19.28 -9.73 7.69
C GLN A 46 -18.87 -10.87 6.74
N THR A 47 -19.03 -10.63 5.44
CA THR A 47 -18.40 -11.44 4.38
C THR A 47 -16.87 -11.32 4.43
N PHE A 48 -16.15 -12.20 3.73
CA PHE A 48 -14.68 -12.14 3.70
C PHE A 48 -14.16 -10.79 3.18
N GLU A 49 -14.76 -10.25 2.11
CA GLU A 49 -14.38 -8.95 1.55
C GLU A 49 -14.66 -7.79 2.51
N GLU A 50 -15.76 -7.84 3.25
CA GLU A 50 -16.10 -6.83 4.26
C GLU A 50 -15.19 -6.93 5.49
N ARG A 51 -14.77 -8.14 5.89
CA ARG A 51 -13.83 -8.36 7.00
C ARG A 51 -12.48 -7.70 6.75
N VAL A 52 -11.92 -7.86 5.55
CA VAL A 52 -10.63 -7.23 5.19
C VAL A 52 -10.76 -5.71 5.04
N ALA A 53 -11.95 -5.17 4.80
CA ALA A 53 -12.22 -3.73 4.77
C ALA A 53 -12.64 -3.15 6.14
N PHE A 54 -12.75 -3.98 7.17
CA PHE A 54 -13.32 -3.61 8.47
C PHE A 54 -12.46 -2.56 9.20
N PRO A 55 -13.04 -1.62 9.95
CA PRO A 55 -12.27 -0.66 10.73
C PRO A 55 -11.49 -1.34 11.86
N SER A 56 -10.21 -1.01 11.98
CA SER A 56 -9.35 -1.48 13.08
C SER A 56 -9.81 -0.96 14.45
N ASN A 57 -9.71 -1.80 15.48
CA ASN A 57 -9.84 -1.40 16.90
C ASN A 57 -8.53 -0.79 17.46
N GLY A 58 -7.45 -0.79 16.66
CA GLY A 58 -6.12 -0.33 17.03
C GLY A 58 -5.62 -1.00 18.32
N ALA A 59 -5.05 -0.19 19.22
CA ALA A 59 -4.58 -0.64 20.53
C ALA A 59 -5.72 -1.00 21.50
N GLY A 60 -6.99 -0.85 21.11
CA GLY A 60 -8.15 -1.16 21.94
C GLY A 60 -8.41 -0.18 23.10
N LEU A 61 -7.74 0.97 23.11
CA LEU A 61 -7.82 1.95 24.21
C LEU A 61 -8.86 3.06 23.99
N GLY A 62 -9.28 3.30 22.75
CA GLY A 62 -9.95 4.55 22.34
C GLY A 62 -11.21 4.88 23.14
N THR A 63 -12.05 3.88 23.44
CA THR A 63 -13.32 4.11 24.15
C THR A 63 -13.18 4.13 25.68
N GLY A 64 -12.14 3.51 26.23
CA GLY A 64 -11.89 3.53 27.66
C GLY A 64 -11.07 4.75 28.13
N LEU A 65 -10.30 5.38 27.24
CA LEU A 65 -9.48 6.56 27.58
C LEU A 65 -10.30 7.75 28.11
N PRO A 66 -11.40 8.19 27.47
CA PRO A 66 -12.29 9.23 28.01
C PRO A 66 -12.78 8.93 29.44
N VAL A 67 -13.18 7.67 29.69
CA VAL A 67 -13.66 7.22 31.01
C VAL A 67 -12.53 7.25 32.03
N ALA A 68 -11.35 6.74 31.69
CA ALA A 68 -10.19 6.77 32.55
C ALA A 68 -9.76 8.22 32.87
N PHE A 69 -9.71 9.10 31.88
CA PHE A 69 -9.34 10.50 32.09
C PHE A 69 -10.32 11.24 32.99
N PHE A 70 -11.63 10.96 32.86
CA PHE A 70 -12.62 11.49 33.79
C PHE A 70 -12.37 11.01 35.23
N VAL A 71 -12.15 9.70 35.45
CA VAL A 71 -11.91 9.14 36.79
C VAL A 71 -10.65 9.74 37.43
N PHE A 72 -9.54 9.81 36.68
CA PHE A 72 -8.27 10.34 37.17
C PHE A 72 -8.32 11.85 37.40
N SER A 73 -8.96 12.61 36.52
CA SER A 73 -9.17 14.04 36.72
C SER A 73 -10.12 14.35 37.88
N ALA A 74 -11.16 13.55 38.11
CA ALA A 74 -12.03 13.66 39.27
C ALA A 74 -11.26 13.41 40.58
N LEU A 75 -10.39 12.39 40.63
CA LEU A 75 -9.48 12.16 41.74
C LEU A 75 -8.61 13.39 42.00
N GLY A 76 -8.00 13.95 40.96
CA GLY A 76 -7.21 15.19 41.03
C GLY A 76 -7.99 16.38 41.59
N ALA A 77 -9.20 16.63 41.08
CA ALA A 77 -10.05 17.73 41.57
C ALA A 77 -10.44 17.54 43.04
N LEU A 78 -10.72 16.31 43.46
CA LEU A 78 -11.10 15.99 44.85
C LEU A 78 -9.96 16.16 45.85
N THR A 79 -8.69 16.04 45.42
CA THR A 79 -7.54 16.31 46.29
C THR A 79 -7.49 17.73 46.84
N ILE A 80 -8.21 18.68 46.22
CA ILE A 80 -8.31 20.07 46.68
C ILE A 80 -9.74 20.50 47.02
N THR A 81 -10.74 20.11 46.22
CA THR A 81 -12.13 20.54 46.40
C THR A 81 -12.81 19.92 47.62
N SER A 82 -12.36 18.75 48.09
CA SER A 82 -12.86 18.13 49.33
C SER A 82 -12.61 19.00 50.56
N GLU A 83 -11.46 19.70 50.62
CA GLU A 83 -11.13 20.63 51.70
C GLU A 83 -12.00 21.90 51.64
N TYR A 84 -12.42 22.32 50.45
CA TYR A 84 -13.40 23.40 50.29
C TYR A 84 -14.79 22.97 50.75
N ALA A 85 -15.23 21.77 50.36
CA ALA A 85 -16.54 21.23 50.72
C ALA A 85 -16.70 21.00 52.23
N THR A 86 -15.63 20.56 52.91
CA THR A 86 -15.63 20.30 54.37
C THR A 86 -15.24 21.51 55.21
N GLY A 87 -14.85 22.64 54.59
CA GLY A 87 -14.36 23.82 55.29
C GLY A 87 -12.92 23.70 55.83
N MET A 88 -12.29 22.52 55.75
CA MET A 88 -10.91 22.28 56.19
C MET A 88 -9.86 23.07 55.41
N ILE A 89 -10.22 23.68 54.28
CA ILE A 89 -9.30 24.56 53.55
C ILE A 89 -8.78 25.72 54.42
N ARG A 90 -9.55 26.16 55.43
CA ARG A 90 -9.10 27.21 56.37
C ARG A 90 -7.95 26.75 57.25
N THR A 91 -8.02 25.52 57.76
CA THR A 91 -6.95 24.96 58.61
C THR A 91 -5.71 24.65 57.78
N SER A 92 -5.87 24.05 56.60
CA SER A 92 -4.76 23.80 55.66
C SER A 92 -4.00 25.08 55.28
N LEU A 93 -4.72 26.18 55.01
CA LEU A 93 -4.11 27.48 54.68
C LEU A 93 -3.57 28.25 55.90
N ALA A 94 -4.02 27.94 57.12
CA ALA A 94 -3.40 28.49 58.33
C ALA A 94 -2.01 27.89 58.56
N VAL A 95 -1.86 26.59 58.30
CA VAL A 95 -0.57 25.87 58.39
C VAL A 95 0.35 26.20 57.21
N VAL A 96 -0.21 26.33 56.00
CA VAL A 96 0.55 26.65 54.77
C VAL A 96 0.02 27.96 54.16
N PRO A 97 0.46 29.13 54.67
CA PRO A 97 -0.10 30.43 54.27
C PRO A 97 0.19 30.79 52.81
N ARG A 98 1.24 30.23 52.21
CA ARG A 98 1.55 30.38 50.79
C ARG A 98 0.67 29.43 49.95
N ARG A 99 -0.47 29.95 49.47
CA ARG A 99 -1.47 29.19 48.69
C ARG A 99 -0.92 28.43 47.48
N GLN A 100 0.11 28.98 46.82
CA GLN A 100 0.78 28.31 45.71
C GLN A 100 1.61 27.11 46.17
N VAL A 101 2.33 27.24 47.29
CA VAL A 101 3.09 26.13 47.89
C VAL A 101 2.14 25.01 48.29
N PHE A 102 0.96 25.35 48.81
CA PHE A 102 -0.09 24.39 49.13
C PHE A 102 -0.61 23.63 47.90
N LEU A 103 -0.88 24.33 46.78
CA LEU A 103 -1.31 23.69 45.53
C LEU A 103 -0.22 22.76 44.98
N PHE A 104 1.01 23.26 44.85
CA PHE A 104 2.12 22.49 44.26
C PHE A 104 2.59 21.33 45.14
N ALA A 105 2.40 21.39 46.46
CA ALA A 105 2.73 20.27 47.34
C ALA A 105 1.84 19.03 47.13
N LYS A 106 0.66 19.17 46.52
CA LYS A 106 -0.22 18.05 46.16
C LYS A 106 0.25 17.29 44.91
N VAL A 107 1.07 17.92 44.06
CA VAL A 107 1.49 17.38 42.76
C VAL A 107 2.32 16.09 42.90
N PRO A 108 3.38 15.99 43.72
CA PRO A 108 4.26 14.82 43.72
C PRO A 108 3.53 13.52 44.09
N GLY A 109 2.73 13.54 45.15
CA GLY A 109 1.99 12.37 45.62
C GLY A 109 0.89 11.95 44.64
N LEU A 110 0.12 12.92 44.13
CA LEU A 110 -0.92 12.65 43.13
C LEU A 110 -0.32 12.10 41.84
N ALA A 111 0.75 12.71 41.32
CA ALA A 111 1.42 12.28 40.10
C ALA A 111 2.00 10.88 40.24
N ALA A 112 2.65 10.56 41.36
CA ALA A 112 3.23 9.23 41.58
C ALA A 112 2.15 8.13 41.60
N VAL A 113 1.07 8.32 42.36
CA VAL A 113 -0.02 7.33 42.46
C VAL A 113 -0.74 7.17 41.13
N THR A 114 -1.05 8.28 40.47
CA THR A 114 -1.80 8.25 39.21
C THR A 114 -0.95 7.75 38.04
N LEU A 115 0.36 7.96 38.07
CA LEU A 115 1.26 7.35 37.10
C LEU A 115 1.26 5.83 37.22
N ILE A 116 1.47 5.29 38.43
CA ILE A 116 1.51 3.84 38.64
C ILE A 116 0.16 3.21 38.30
N ALA A 117 -0.93 3.76 38.86
CA ALA A 117 -2.27 3.26 38.60
C ALA A 117 -2.66 3.39 37.12
N GLY A 118 -2.29 4.50 36.47
CA GLY A 118 -2.54 4.76 35.06
C GLY A 118 -1.80 3.79 34.14
N GLN A 119 -0.53 3.47 34.45
CA GLN A 119 0.22 2.45 33.70
C GLN A 119 -0.45 1.08 33.82
N VAL A 120 -0.72 0.61 35.05
CA VAL A 120 -1.40 -0.68 35.26
C VAL A 120 -2.72 -0.72 34.50
N LEU A 121 -3.53 0.34 34.62
CA LEU A 121 -4.83 0.41 33.95
C LEU A 121 -4.70 0.38 32.42
N ALA A 122 -3.78 1.13 31.83
CA ALA A 122 -3.59 1.16 30.37
C ALA A 122 -3.21 -0.22 29.81
N PHE A 123 -2.33 -0.95 30.49
CA PHE A 123 -1.98 -2.32 30.11
C PHE A 123 -3.17 -3.27 30.29
N VAL A 124 -3.91 -3.17 31.39
CA VAL A 124 -5.11 -4.01 31.64
C VAL A 124 -6.20 -3.73 30.60
N MET A 125 -6.45 -2.46 30.24
CA MET A 125 -7.39 -2.08 29.18
C MET A 125 -7.01 -2.69 27.85
N HIS A 126 -5.72 -2.60 27.48
CA HIS A 126 -5.20 -3.21 26.25
C HIS A 126 -5.39 -4.73 26.26
N LEU A 127 -4.92 -5.41 27.30
CA LEU A 127 -5.01 -6.86 27.43
C LEU A 127 -6.46 -7.34 27.43
N ALA A 128 -7.38 -6.62 28.09
CA ALA A 128 -8.80 -6.95 28.07
C ALA A 128 -9.39 -6.84 26.65
N ALA A 129 -9.06 -5.78 25.90
CA ALA A 129 -9.51 -5.64 24.52
C ALA A 129 -8.96 -6.76 23.62
N GLN A 130 -7.67 -7.10 23.75
CA GLN A 130 -7.06 -8.18 22.98
C GLN A 130 -7.62 -9.56 23.37
N ALA A 131 -7.85 -9.82 24.66
CA ALA A 131 -8.42 -11.07 25.14
C ALA A 131 -9.85 -11.29 24.62
N VAL A 132 -10.66 -10.22 24.52
CA VAL A 132 -12.02 -10.30 23.97
C VAL A 132 -12.01 -10.52 22.45
N LEU A 133 -11.09 -9.88 21.73
CA LEU A 133 -10.93 -10.11 20.29
C LEU A 133 -10.42 -11.54 20.00
N GLY A 134 -9.57 -12.09 20.88
CA GLY A 134 -8.98 -13.41 20.74
C GLY A 134 -8.16 -13.51 19.45
N ASP A 135 -8.36 -14.59 18.71
CA ASP A 135 -7.65 -14.85 17.43
C ASP A 135 -7.94 -13.79 16.35
N ARG A 136 -9.01 -13.00 16.52
CA ARG A 136 -9.36 -11.93 15.57
C ARG A 136 -8.38 -10.76 15.63
N ALA A 137 -7.73 -10.52 16.77
CA ALA A 137 -6.86 -9.36 16.96
C ALA A 137 -5.78 -9.28 15.85
N GLY A 138 -5.11 -10.39 15.54
CA GLY A 138 -4.05 -10.44 14.54
C GLY A 138 -4.52 -10.39 13.08
N GLN A 139 -5.83 -10.37 12.80
CA GLN A 139 -6.31 -10.41 11.42
C GLN A 139 -5.99 -9.10 10.69
N LEU A 140 -5.31 -9.24 9.56
CA LEU A 140 -4.81 -8.13 8.77
C LEU A 140 -5.92 -7.50 7.92
N LEU A 141 -5.95 -6.19 7.90
CA LEU A 141 -6.94 -5.37 7.21
C LEU A 141 -6.29 -4.64 6.02
N THR A 142 -7.11 -4.23 5.06
CA THR A 142 -6.70 -3.53 3.83
C THR A 142 -6.07 -2.17 4.09
N ASP A 143 -6.22 -1.59 5.27
CA ASP A 143 -5.49 -0.39 5.68
C ASP A 143 -4.05 -0.68 6.16
N GLY A 144 -3.62 -1.96 6.13
CA GLY A 144 -2.32 -2.44 6.58
C GLY A 144 -2.20 -2.64 8.10
N GLY A 145 -3.24 -2.29 8.86
CA GLY A 145 -3.39 -2.56 10.28
C GLY A 145 -3.97 -3.95 10.56
N THR A 146 -4.16 -4.25 11.84
CA THR A 146 -4.87 -5.46 12.28
C THR A 146 -6.14 -5.07 13.03
N LEU A 147 -7.11 -5.98 13.15
CA LEU A 147 -8.34 -5.70 13.89
C LEU A 147 -8.06 -5.33 15.35
N GLY A 148 -7.07 -5.97 15.99
CA GLY A 148 -6.52 -5.62 17.30
C GLY A 148 -5.00 -5.67 17.28
N THR A 149 -4.34 -4.59 17.66
CA THR A 149 -2.89 -4.52 17.47
C THR A 149 -2.12 -5.11 18.65
N SER A 150 -1.22 -6.06 18.38
CA SER A 150 -0.32 -6.60 19.41
C SER A 150 0.64 -5.51 19.94
N LEU A 151 1.11 -5.67 21.17
CA LEU A 151 2.21 -4.84 21.73
C LEU A 151 3.49 -4.91 20.90
N SER A 152 3.69 -5.97 20.13
CA SER A 152 4.82 -6.13 19.21
C SER A 152 4.71 -5.25 17.95
N GLU A 153 3.56 -4.63 17.70
CA GLU A 153 3.38 -3.66 16.60
C GLU A 153 4.12 -2.35 16.87
N PRO A 154 4.70 -1.69 15.84
CA PRO A 154 5.49 -0.48 16.03
C PRO A 154 4.62 0.62 16.63
N GLY A 155 5.10 1.27 17.69
CA GLY A 155 4.40 2.37 18.36
C GLY A 155 3.22 1.95 19.26
N VAL A 156 2.76 0.69 19.24
CA VAL A 156 1.63 0.28 20.08
C VAL A 156 2.03 0.24 21.55
N LEU A 157 3.18 -0.34 21.89
CA LEU A 157 3.71 -0.30 23.26
C LEU A 157 3.88 1.15 23.75
N VAL A 158 4.44 2.03 22.90
CA VAL A 158 4.59 3.46 23.22
C VAL A 158 3.22 4.11 23.44
N THR A 159 2.22 3.79 22.61
CA THR A 159 0.84 4.27 22.77
C THR A 159 0.27 3.87 24.12
N VAL A 160 0.44 2.62 24.55
CA VAL A 160 -0.05 2.11 25.85
C VAL A 160 0.66 2.81 27.01
N VAL A 161 1.99 2.98 26.93
CA VAL A 161 2.78 3.67 27.95
C VAL A 161 2.39 5.15 28.04
N VAL A 162 2.25 5.85 26.90
CA VAL A 162 1.84 7.26 26.87
C VAL A 162 0.40 7.41 27.33
N ALA A 163 -0.50 6.46 27.04
CA ALA A 163 -1.85 6.46 27.58
C ALA A 163 -1.86 6.46 29.12
N GLY A 164 -1.03 5.62 29.76
CA GLY A 164 -0.87 5.61 31.21
C GLY A 164 -0.29 6.92 31.75
N LEU A 165 0.69 7.52 31.07
CA LEU A 165 1.24 8.85 31.41
C LEU A 165 0.17 9.95 31.31
N SER A 166 -0.67 9.90 30.27
CA SER A 166 -1.75 10.86 30.05
C SER A 166 -2.82 10.81 31.14
N MET A 167 -3.03 9.67 31.81
CA MET A 167 -3.93 9.59 32.96
C MET A 167 -3.39 10.37 34.17
N ALA A 168 -2.07 10.35 34.40
CA ALA A 168 -1.44 11.20 35.41
C ALA A 168 -1.55 12.68 35.03
N ALA A 169 -1.36 13.01 33.74
CA ALA A 169 -1.60 14.37 33.24
C ALA A 169 -3.06 14.80 33.45
N ALA A 170 -4.04 13.94 33.17
CA ALA A 170 -5.46 14.22 33.40
C ALA A 170 -5.76 14.48 34.89
N ALA A 171 -5.12 13.74 35.81
CA ALA A 171 -5.22 14.01 37.24
C ALA A 171 -4.69 15.40 37.61
N LEU A 172 -3.57 15.83 37.04
CA LEU A 172 -3.02 17.17 37.26
C LEU A 172 -3.89 18.28 36.66
N VAL A 173 -4.50 18.02 35.49
CA VAL A 173 -5.53 18.91 34.92
C VAL A 173 -6.70 19.04 35.88
N GLY A 174 -7.19 17.92 36.41
CA GLY A 174 -8.24 17.88 37.43
C GLY A 174 -7.90 18.69 38.69
N LEU A 175 -6.68 18.56 39.20
CA LEU A 175 -6.19 19.36 40.33
C LEU A 175 -6.22 20.87 40.01
N GLY A 176 -5.75 21.28 38.83
CA GLY A 176 -5.76 22.67 38.38
C GLY A 176 -7.17 23.25 38.24
N VAL A 177 -8.06 22.51 37.58
CA VAL A 177 -9.48 22.86 37.43
C VAL A 177 -10.18 22.96 38.78
N GLY A 178 -9.94 21.99 39.67
CA GLY A 178 -10.47 21.99 41.04
C GLY A 178 -10.00 23.20 41.86
N ALA A 179 -8.74 23.59 41.72
CA ALA A 179 -8.17 24.76 42.37
C ALA A 179 -8.76 26.08 41.86
N ALA A 180 -9.08 26.15 40.56
CA ALA A 180 -9.69 27.31 39.93
C ALA A 180 -11.18 27.44 40.31
N ILE A 181 -11.95 26.35 40.23
CA ILE A 181 -13.40 26.36 40.45
C ILE A 181 -13.77 26.37 41.94
N ARG A 182 -12.98 25.69 42.79
CA ARG A 182 -13.17 25.61 44.26
C ARG A 182 -14.54 25.06 44.69
N SER A 183 -15.17 24.28 43.83
CA SER A 183 -16.47 23.65 44.07
C SER A 183 -16.42 22.24 43.50
N THR A 184 -16.72 21.23 44.32
CA THR A 184 -16.72 19.83 43.88
C THR A 184 -17.73 19.62 42.76
N PRO A 185 -19.02 20.00 42.88
CA PRO A 185 -19.97 19.84 41.78
C PRO A 185 -19.55 20.58 40.50
N GLY A 186 -19.09 21.83 40.63
CA GLY A 186 -18.67 22.62 39.48
C GLY A 186 -17.46 22.03 38.76
N SER A 187 -16.51 21.47 39.51
CA SER A 187 -15.31 20.84 38.94
C SER A 187 -15.67 19.55 38.22
N LEU A 188 -16.53 18.71 38.80
CA LEU A 188 -16.97 17.47 38.16
C LEU A 188 -17.75 17.76 36.86
N VAL A 189 -18.64 18.75 36.85
CA VAL A 189 -19.36 19.15 35.62
C VAL A 189 -18.38 19.62 34.53
N ALA A 190 -17.40 20.45 34.87
CA ALA A 190 -16.39 20.90 33.92
C ALA A 190 -15.58 19.71 33.34
N LEU A 191 -15.20 18.75 34.18
CA LEU A 191 -14.44 17.57 33.75
C LEU A 191 -15.27 16.62 32.89
N VAL A 192 -16.57 16.45 33.18
CA VAL A 192 -17.50 15.71 32.29
C VAL A 192 -17.56 16.38 30.92
N MET A 193 -17.66 17.71 30.87
CA MET A 193 -17.68 18.42 29.60
C MET A 193 -16.38 18.21 28.81
N ILE A 194 -15.23 18.34 29.47
CA ILE A 194 -13.90 18.22 28.84
C ILE A 194 -13.63 16.81 28.33
N PHE A 195 -13.84 15.79 29.16
CA PHE A 195 -13.39 14.42 28.88
C PHE A 195 -14.46 13.49 28.35
N LEU A 196 -15.75 13.84 28.42
CA LEU A 196 -16.83 12.97 27.94
C LEU A 196 -17.68 13.64 26.85
N VAL A 197 -18.13 14.88 27.05
CA VAL A 197 -19.09 15.52 26.12
C VAL A 197 -18.42 16.07 24.87
N ILE A 198 -17.35 16.85 25.01
CA ILE A 198 -16.63 17.43 23.86
C ILE A 198 -16.10 16.34 22.91
N PRO A 199 -15.53 15.21 23.38
CA PRO A 199 -15.14 14.09 22.51
C PRO A 199 -16.28 13.53 21.67
N VAL A 200 -17.48 13.41 22.24
CA VAL A 200 -18.65 12.90 21.52
C VAL A 200 -19.10 13.90 20.46
N ILE A 201 -19.10 15.20 20.78
CA ILE A 201 -19.44 16.26 19.82
C ILE A 201 -18.43 16.29 18.66
N ALA A 202 -17.12 16.18 18.97
CA ALA A 202 -16.08 16.18 17.96
C ALA A 202 -16.22 15.02 16.96
N GLN A 203 -16.63 13.83 17.45
CA GLN A 203 -16.89 12.67 16.59
C GLN A 203 -18.08 12.86 15.65
N ALA A 204 -19.05 13.71 15.99
CA ALA A 204 -20.21 14.02 15.15
C ALA A 204 -19.89 14.98 13.99
N LEU A 205 -18.72 15.64 13.99
CA LEU A 205 -18.31 16.57 12.93
C LEU A 205 -18.07 15.84 11.58
N PRO A 206 -18.26 16.51 10.43
CA PRO A 206 -17.86 15.96 9.13
C PRO A 206 -16.33 15.96 8.96
N SER A 207 -15.81 15.09 8.07
CA SER A 207 -14.41 15.19 7.61
C SER A 207 -14.23 16.41 6.68
N PRO A 208 -13.12 17.18 6.77
CA PRO A 208 -11.89 16.90 7.53
C PRO A 208 -11.91 17.40 8.99
N LEU A 209 -12.87 18.26 9.36
CA LEU A 209 -12.98 18.89 10.70
C LEU A 209 -12.91 17.87 11.85
N ARG A 210 -13.55 16.71 11.69
CA ARG A 210 -13.47 15.61 12.68
C ARG A 210 -12.02 15.22 13.02
N SER A 211 -11.18 15.08 12.00
CA SER A 211 -9.78 14.67 12.18
C SER A 211 -8.92 15.78 12.75
N GLU A 212 -9.19 17.03 12.37
CA GLU A 212 -8.50 18.21 12.89
C GLU A 212 -8.82 18.43 14.36
N VAL A 213 -10.10 18.55 14.71
CA VAL A 213 -10.53 18.74 16.10
C VAL A 213 -10.09 17.56 16.95
N GLY A 214 -10.29 16.33 16.45
CA GLY A 214 -9.86 15.11 17.12
C GLY A 214 -8.37 15.08 17.44
N SER A 215 -7.50 15.62 16.58
CA SER A 215 -6.04 15.61 16.78
C SER A 215 -5.58 16.40 18.00
N TYR A 216 -6.33 17.43 18.43
CA TYR A 216 -5.99 18.22 19.61
C TYR A 216 -6.51 17.61 20.92
N MET A 217 -7.39 16.61 20.85
CA MET A 217 -8.04 16.05 22.04
C MET A 217 -7.09 15.14 22.80
N MET A 218 -7.12 15.24 24.14
CA MET A 218 -6.15 14.58 25.02
C MET A 218 -6.15 13.05 24.85
N GLU A 219 -7.31 12.44 24.56
CA GLU A 219 -7.47 11.00 24.35
C GLU A 219 -6.83 10.48 23.07
N ASN A 220 -6.62 11.34 22.07
CA ASN A 220 -5.97 11.01 20.81
C ASN A 220 -4.46 11.29 20.83
N LEU A 221 -3.94 12.00 21.84
CA LEU A 221 -2.52 12.31 21.95
C LEU A 221 -1.61 11.08 22.14
N PRO A 222 -1.97 10.02 22.90
CA PRO A 222 -1.09 8.87 23.07
C PRO A 222 -0.64 8.22 21.75
N ALA A 223 -1.56 8.02 20.82
CA ALA A 223 -1.26 7.41 19.52
C ALA A 223 -0.45 8.36 18.60
N GLN A 224 -0.65 9.67 18.75
CA GLN A 224 0.11 10.71 18.03
C GLN A 224 1.54 10.83 18.53
N VAL A 225 1.75 10.82 19.85
CA VAL A 225 3.10 10.77 20.47
C VAL A 225 3.85 9.52 20.04
N ALA A 226 3.14 8.40 19.85
CA ALA A 226 3.73 7.16 19.37
C ALA A 226 3.97 7.12 17.85
N GLY A 227 3.51 8.12 17.09
CA GLY A 227 3.61 8.15 15.63
C GLY A 227 2.74 7.10 14.91
N VAL A 228 1.76 6.53 15.61
CA VAL A 228 0.88 5.47 15.09
C VAL A 228 -0.27 6.06 14.27
N SER A 229 -0.85 7.17 14.75
CA SER A 229 -2.00 7.83 14.10
C SER A 229 -2.08 9.32 14.45
N GLY A 230 -3.06 10.03 13.85
CA GLY A 230 -3.35 11.46 14.09
C GLY A 230 -2.49 12.45 13.28
N LEU A 231 -2.84 13.74 13.35
CA LEU A 231 -2.30 14.79 12.45
C LEU A 231 -1.07 15.51 13.02
N LEU A 232 -0.88 15.48 14.34
CA LEU A 232 0.22 16.18 14.99
C LEU A 232 1.51 15.34 14.93
N PRO A 233 2.66 15.95 14.60
CA PRO A 233 3.96 15.30 14.78
C PRO A 233 4.14 14.84 16.24
N PRO A 234 4.86 13.73 16.51
CA PRO A 234 5.03 13.19 17.85
C PRO A 234 5.47 14.21 18.91
N GLY A 235 6.42 15.08 18.56
CA GLY A 235 6.88 16.14 19.45
C GLY A 235 5.82 17.20 19.76
N ALA A 236 5.00 17.58 18.78
CA ALA A 236 3.91 18.54 18.95
C ALA A 236 2.78 17.94 19.81
N ALA A 237 2.44 16.67 19.60
CA ALA A 237 1.46 15.96 20.42
C ALA A 237 1.90 15.87 21.89
N LEU A 238 3.19 15.59 22.13
CA LEU A 238 3.75 15.56 23.48
C LEU A 238 3.75 16.96 24.12
N ALA A 239 4.14 18.00 23.37
CA ALA A 239 4.10 19.38 23.83
C ALA A 239 2.67 19.82 24.20
N LEU A 240 1.67 19.43 23.41
CA LEU A 240 0.28 19.74 23.70
C LEU A 240 -0.22 19.03 24.98
N LEU A 241 0.17 17.77 25.19
CA LEU A 241 -0.15 17.03 26.42
C LEU A 241 0.41 17.75 27.67
N VAL A 242 1.66 18.20 27.60
CA VAL A 242 2.29 19.00 28.66
C VAL A 242 1.61 20.36 28.81
N GLY A 243 1.22 20.98 27.70
CA GLY A 243 0.52 22.25 27.65
C GLY A 243 -0.81 22.23 28.41
N TYR A 244 -1.60 21.16 28.30
CA TYR A 244 -2.84 20.99 29.07
C TYR A 244 -2.60 21.06 30.58
N VAL A 245 -1.57 20.34 31.07
CA VAL A 245 -1.20 20.32 32.49
C VAL A 245 -0.74 21.70 32.95
N ALA A 246 0.14 22.34 32.18
CA ALA A 246 0.66 23.66 32.50
C ALA A 246 -0.47 24.71 32.55
N ALA A 247 -1.37 24.72 31.57
CA ALA A 247 -2.51 25.64 31.51
C ALA A 247 -3.46 25.45 32.71
N ALA A 248 -3.81 24.22 33.05
CA ALA A 248 -4.71 23.95 34.17
C ALA A 248 -4.09 24.33 35.53
N LEU A 249 -2.83 23.96 35.78
CA LEU A 249 -2.15 24.27 37.04
C LEU A 249 -1.88 25.78 37.18
N THR A 250 -1.55 26.48 36.10
CA THR A 250 -1.38 27.94 36.12
C THR A 250 -2.71 28.67 36.36
N ALA A 251 -3.81 28.23 35.74
CA ALA A 251 -5.15 28.74 36.04
C ALA A 251 -5.51 28.53 37.53
N GLY A 252 -5.24 27.33 38.06
CA GLY A 252 -5.40 27.05 39.49
C GLY A 252 -4.54 27.94 40.39
N ALA A 253 -3.26 28.10 40.07
CA ALA A 253 -2.29 28.90 40.83
C ALA A 253 -2.62 30.40 40.81
N THR A 254 -3.06 30.93 39.67
CA THR A 254 -3.45 32.34 39.50
C THR A 254 -4.72 32.66 40.27
N VAL A 255 -5.76 31.84 40.11
CA VAL A 255 -7.02 32.00 40.85
C VAL A 255 -6.77 31.90 42.35
N THR A 256 -5.97 30.93 42.82
CA THR A 256 -5.59 30.76 44.23
C THR A 256 -4.75 31.90 44.80
N ALA A 257 -3.95 32.60 43.99
CA ALA A 257 -3.15 33.75 44.42
C ALA A 257 -3.95 35.07 44.57
N LEU A 258 -5.01 35.28 43.78
CA LEU A 258 -5.75 36.55 43.76
C LEU A 258 -6.72 36.72 44.95
N ARG A 259 -6.62 37.84 45.70
CA ARG A 259 -7.62 38.26 46.72
C ARG A 259 -8.95 38.61 46.04
N ARG A 260 -10.07 38.38 46.75
CA ARG A 260 -11.50 38.37 46.33
C ARG A 260 -12.03 39.51 45.42
N GLY A 261 -11.26 40.55 45.08
CA GLY A 261 -11.73 41.76 44.40
C GLY A 261 -11.37 41.96 42.91
N ARG A 262 -10.56 41.10 42.26
CA ARG A 262 -10.14 41.28 40.85
C ARG A 262 -10.34 40.04 39.97
N ILE A 263 -11.43 39.29 40.21
CA ILE A 263 -11.56 37.90 39.75
C ILE A 263 -12.08 37.74 38.30
N LYS A 264 -12.70 38.75 37.66
CA LYS A 264 -13.51 38.45 36.46
C LYS A 264 -12.84 38.59 35.08
N VAL A 265 -11.66 39.23 34.94
CA VAL A 265 -11.14 39.58 33.59
C VAL A 265 -9.76 38.98 33.25
N LEU A 266 -8.90 38.69 34.23
CA LEU A 266 -7.51 38.27 33.98
C LEU A 266 -7.30 36.75 33.86
N ALA A 267 -8.14 35.92 34.49
CA ALA A 267 -7.98 34.45 34.46
C ALA A 267 -8.36 33.82 33.11
N VAL A 268 -9.27 34.44 32.35
CA VAL A 268 -9.66 34.01 31.00
C VAL A 268 -8.60 34.43 29.97
N GLY A 269 -7.98 35.60 30.15
CA GLY A 269 -6.97 36.13 29.24
C GLY A 269 -5.62 35.39 29.25
N ALA A 270 -5.17 34.91 30.42
CA ALA A 270 -3.89 34.19 30.56
C ALA A 270 -3.95 32.74 30.04
N ALA A 271 -5.10 32.06 30.19
CA ALA A 271 -5.30 30.72 29.63
C ALA A 271 -5.45 30.75 28.09
N ALA A 272 -6.09 31.78 27.54
CA ALA A 272 -6.23 31.97 26.10
C ALA A 272 -4.91 32.34 25.40
N THR A 273 -4.02 33.10 26.06
CA THR A 273 -2.71 33.49 25.50
C THR A 273 -1.67 32.36 25.55
N LEU A 274 -1.71 31.47 26.55
CA LEU A 274 -0.88 30.26 26.56
C LEU A 274 -1.34 29.21 25.53
N LEU A 275 -2.65 29.04 25.29
CA LEU A 275 -3.13 28.17 24.20
C LEU A 275 -2.82 28.74 22.81
N ALA A 276 -2.90 30.06 22.63
CA ALA A 276 -2.57 30.70 21.35
C ALA A 276 -1.06 30.70 21.03
N GLY A 277 -0.19 30.81 22.05
CA GLY A 277 1.26 30.79 21.89
C GLY A 277 1.85 29.42 21.53
N LEU A 278 1.16 28.32 21.86
CA LEU A 278 1.57 26.96 21.50
C LEU A 278 1.10 26.51 20.10
N MET A 279 0.31 27.32 19.39
CA MET A 279 -0.09 27.03 18.00
C MET A 279 0.98 27.40 16.96
N ALA A 280 2.06 28.07 17.37
CA ALA A 280 3.22 28.36 16.51
C ALA A 280 4.21 27.19 16.55
N VAL A 281 3.89 26.11 15.84
CA VAL A 281 4.79 24.96 15.64
C VAL A 281 5.76 25.28 14.50
N PRO A 282 7.09 25.11 14.65
CA PRO A 282 7.98 25.02 13.50
C PRO A 282 7.69 23.70 12.79
N ALA A 283 7.26 23.77 11.52
CA ALA A 283 7.11 22.59 10.68
C ALA A 283 8.48 21.90 10.55
N ALA A 284 8.68 20.80 11.28
CA ALA A 284 9.84 19.94 11.10
C ALA A 284 9.52 18.91 10.03
N GLY A 285 10.05 19.15 8.83
CA GLY A 285 9.99 18.23 7.70
C GLY A 285 10.14 18.98 6.39
N ASP A 286 11.32 19.59 6.15
CA ASP A 286 11.71 20.09 4.83
C ASP A 286 11.73 18.93 3.84
N SER A 287 10.56 18.64 3.25
CA SER A 287 10.52 18.15 1.88
C SER A 287 10.77 19.37 1.02
N ALA A 288 11.82 19.35 0.21
CA ALA A 288 12.01 20.38 -0.79
C ALA A 288 10.73 20.50 -1.63
N THR A 289 10.26 21.73 -1.87
CA THR A 289 9.03 21.96 -2.62
C THR A 289 9.13 21.32 -4.00
N SER A 290 8.14 20.48 -4.36
CA SER A 290 8.03 19.91 -5.70
C SER A 290 8.11 21.00 -6.76
N THR A 291 8.93 20.79 -7.80
CA THR A 291 9.04 21.72 -8.94
C THR A 291 7.99 21.46 -10.02
N LEU A 292 7.24 20.36 -9.91
CA LEU A 292 6.18 20.00 -10.85
C LEU A 292 4.89 20.81 -10.58
N VAL A 293 4.31 21.35 -11.64
CA VAL A 293 3.03 22.07 -11.59
C VAL A 293 1.90 21.12 -11.96
N TRP A 294 1.09 20.77 -10.98
CA TRP A 294 -0.01 19.81 -11.12
C TRP A 294 -1.31 20.50 -11.52
N GLY A 295 -1.95 20.00 -12.58
CA GLY A 295 -3.24 20.46 -13.06
C GLY A 295 -4.31 19.37 -13.02
N ARG A 296 -5.54 19.72 -13.41
CA ARG A 296 -6.56 18.71 -13.73
C ARG A 296 -6.12 17.93 -14.96
N CYS A 297 -6.38 16.63 -14.98
CA CYS A 297 -6.13 15.81 -16.15
C CYS A 297 -7.07 16.19 -17.31
N THR A 298 -6.53 16.26 -18.52
CA THR A 298 -7.28 16.54 -19.74
C THR A 298 -7.78 15.23 -20.35
N GLY A 299 -9.07 14.92 -20.18
CA GLY A 299 -9.71 13.71 -20.74
C GLY A 299 -11.06 13.46 -20.06
N LYS A 300 -12.08 13.02 -20.81
CA LYS A 300 -13.46 12.86 -20.29
C LYS A 300 -13.59 11.77 -19.22
N ASP A 301 -12.67 10.80 -19.21
CA ASP A 301 -12.76 9.61 -18.36
C ASP A 301 -11.81 9.65 -17.15
N ALA A 302 -11.04 10.73 -16.97
CA ALA A 302 -10.15 10.89 -15.83
C ALA A 302 -10.94 11.21 -14.55
N PRO A 303 -10.76 10.48 -13.43
CA PRO A 303 -11.48 10.77 -12.20
C PRO A 303 -11.08 12.14 -11.65
N GLU A 304 -12.03 12.88 -11.10
CA GLU A 304 -11.83 14.27 -10.63
C GLU A 304 -10.71 14.43 -9.60
N ILE A 305 -10.38 13.36 -8.89
CA ILE A 305 -9.31 13.33 -7.88
C ILE A 305 -7.91 13.30 -8.49
N MET A 306 -7.76 12.83 -9.72
CA MET A 306 -6.46 12.66 -10.36
C MET A 306 -5.89 14.00 -10.83
N ARG A 307 -4.58 14.16 -10.71
CA ARG A 307 -3.82 15.33 -11.16
C ARG A 307 -2.82 14.90 -12.20
N CYS A 308 -2.61 15.72 -13.22
CA CYS A 308 -1.68 15.43 -14.29
C CYS A 308 -0.67 16.56 -14.45
N THR A 309 0.51 16.19 -14.90
CA THR A 309 1.59 17.12 -15.27
C THR A 309 2.50 16.44 -16.29
N THR A 310 3.59 17.11 -16.66
CA THR A 310 4.63 16.56 -17.53
C THR A 310 6.01 16.86 -16.96
N ILE A 311 6.99 16.05 -17.33
CA ILE A 311 8.41 16.28 -17.02
C ILE A 311 9.24 16.15 -18.29
N GLU A 312 10.21 17.05 -18.47
CA GLU A 312 11.20 16.94 -19.54
C GLU A 312 12.42 16.16 -19.04
N VAL A 313 12.82 15.13 -19.79
CA VAL A 313 14.00 14.30 -19.50
C VAL A 313 14.88 14.16 -20.74
N PRO A 314 16.20 13.92 -20.59
CA PRO A 314 17.05 13.56 -21.70
C PRO A 314 16.56 12.29 -22.41
N LEU A 315 16.59 12.31 -23.74
CA LEU A 315 16.36 11.11 -24.53
C LEU A 315 17.51 10.12 -24.32
N ASP A 316 18.75 10.58 -24.50
CA ASP A 316 19.97 9.84 -24.18
C ASP A 316 20.55 10.33 -22.84
N TRP A 317 20.48 9.50 -21.81
CA TRP A 317 21.02 9.81 -20.49
C TRP A 317 22.56 9.91 -20.45
N LYS A 318 23.27 9.47 -21.49
CA LYS A 318 24.72 9.74 -21.66
C LYS A 318 24.97 11.15 -22.21
N LYS A 319 23.95 11.81 -22.76
CA LYS A 319 23.99 13.18 -23.31
C LYS A 319 22.89 14.04 -22.67
N PRO A 320 23.01 14.39 -21.37
CA PRO A 320 21.96 15.09 -20.64
C PRO A 320 21.60 16.49 -21.19
N ALA A 321 22.51 17.12 -21.94
CA ALA A 321 22.28 18.40 -22.62
C ALA A 321 21.76 18.25 -24.07
N GLY A 322 21.55 17.02 -24.53
CA GLY A 322 21.06 16.70 -25.88
C GLY A 322 19.54 16.85 -26.01
N ARG A 323 18.97 16.12 -26.99
CA ARG A 323 17.52 16.09 -27.22
C ARG A 323 16.78 15.63 -25.97
N LYS A 324 15.68 16.32 -25.68
CA LYS A 324 14.77 15.99 -24.57
C LYS A 324 13.46 15.42 -25.09
N ILE A 325 12.81 14.63 -24.25
CA ILE A 325 11.44 14.15 -24.43
C ILE A 325 10.59 14.56 -23.23
N THR A 326 9.30 14.73 -23.47
CA THR A 326 8.32 15.09 -22.45
C THR A 326 7.53 13.85 -22.06
N LEU A 327 7.59 13.47 -20.78
CA LEU A 327 6.86 12.34 -20.22
C LEU A 327 5.67 12.84 -19.41
N PRO A 328 4.44 12.35 -19.68
CA PRO A 328 3.28 12.70 -18.89
C PRO A 328 3.26 11.89 -17.59
N LEU A 329 2.80 12.53 -16.52
CA LEU A 329 2.68 11.97 -15.18
C LEU A 329 1.23 12.12 -14.70
N ALA A 330 0.77 11.15 -13.92
CA ALA A 330 -0.50 11.22 -13.20
C ALA A 330 -0.31 10.92 -11.71
N LEU A 331 -1.03 11.64 -10.87
CA LEU A 331 -0.98 11.58 -9.42
C LEU A 331 -2.38 11.41 -8.85
N LEU A 332 -2.56 10.39 -8.01
CA LEU A 332 -3.65 10.30 -7.05
C LEU A 332 -3.15 10.86 -5.71
N PRO A 333 -3.64 12.04 -5.28
CA PRO A 333 -3.12 12.68 -4.09
C PRO A 333 -3.52 11.91 -2.82
N ALA A 334 -2.64 11.99 -1.83
CA ALA A 334 -2.91 11.52 -0.48
C ALA A 334 -4.11 12.26 0.12
N THR A 335 -4.99 11.53 0.79
CA THR A 335 -6.16 12.07 1.50
C THR A 335 -5.79 12.55 2.91
N GLY A 336 -4.78 11.95 3.53
CA GLY A 336 -4.28 12.30 4.85
C GLY A 336 -3.04 13.18 4.82
N VAL A 337 -3.12 14.41 4.30
CA VAL A 337 -1.95 15.28 4.00
C VAL A 337 -0.95 15.41 5.17
N GLN A 338 -1.42 15.58 6.41
CA GLN A 338 -0.54 15.69 7.59
C GLN A 338 0.08 14.35 8.06
N ARG A 339 -0.38 13.22 7.50
CA ARG A 339 0.06 11.85 7.83
C ARG A 339 0.79 11.17 6.67
N ARG A 340 1.04 11.93 5.61
CA ARG A 340 1.69 11.47 4.39
C ARG A 340 3.10 10.97 4.72
N ILE A 341 3.39 9.74 4.33
CA ILE A 341 4.68 9.08 4.50
C ILE A 341 5.60 9.39 3.31
N GLY A 342 5.05 9.50 2.10
CA GLY A 342 5.82 9.73 0.88
C GLY A 342 5.00 9.42 -0.38
N THR A 343 5.70 9.02 -1.44
CA THR A 343 5.12 8.63 -2.73
C THR A 343 5.32 7.14 -3.03
N VAL A 344 4.25 6.50 -3.50
CA VAL A 344 4.29 5.18 -4.16
C VAL A 344 4.27 5.43 -5.67
N PHE A 345 5.35 5.02 -6.34
CA PHE A 345 5.50 5.04 -7.78
C PHE A 345 5.01 3.71 -8.35
N SER A 346 3.84 3.72 -8.98
CA SER A 346 3.27 2.55 -9.66
C SER A 346 3.88 2.45 -11.05
N VAL A 347 4.72 1.44 -11.28
CA VAL A 347 5.38 1.22 -12.57
C VAL A 347 4.50 0.27 -13.40
N PRO A 348 4.01 0.70 -14.57
CA PRO A 348 3.15 -0.12 -15.40
C PRO A 348 3.88 -1.33 -15.97
N GLY A 349 3.08 -2.32 -16.39
CA GLY A 349 3.56 -3.48 -17.13
C GLY A 349 3.73 -3.23 -18.63
N GLY A 350 3.50 -4.28 -19.43
CA GLY A 350 3.72 -4.27 -20.87
C GLY A 350 4.92 -5.15 -21.26
N PRO A 351 5.92 -4.65 -22.01
CA PRO A 351 6.26 -3.25 -22.20
C PRO A 351 5.27 -2.45 -23.05
N GLY A 352 5.30 -1.13 -22.89
CA GLY A 352 4.51 -0.19 -23.68
C GLY A 352 3.14 0.18 -23.11
N ALA A 353 2.75 -0.33 -21.95
CA ALA A 353 1.53 0.10 -21.26
C ALA A 353 1.71 1.49 -20.61
N SER A 354 0.62 2.24 -20.54
CA SER A 354 0.58 3.55 -19.88
C SER A 354 0.12 3.39 -18.43
N GLY A 355 0.98 3.76 -17.48
CA GLY A 355 0.61 3.71 -16.07
C GLY A 355 -0.39 4.80 -15.67
N ILE A 356 -0.60 5.82 -16.52
CA ILE A 356 -1.70 6.77 -16.37
C ILE A 356 -3.05 6.06 -16.64
N ASP A 357 -3.10 5.20 -17.64
CA ASP A 357 -4.32 4.44 -17.97
C ASP A 357 -4.62 3.42 -16.86
N ASP A 358 -3.58 2.79 -16.28
CA ASP A 358 -3.71 1.93 -15.10
C ASP A 358 -4.27 2.70 -13.89
N LEU A 359 -3.73 3.88 -13.57
CA LEU A 359 -4.27 4.69 -12.48
C LEU A 359 -5.71 5.12 -12.75
N ASN A 360 -6.05 5.44 -14.00
CA ASN A 360 -7.41 5.78 -14.38
C ASN A 360 -8.38 4.62 -14.10
N MET A 361 -8.05 3.44 -14.60
CA MET A 361 -8.86 2.23 -14.48
C MET A 361 -8.96 1.73 -13.03
N PHE A 362 -7.87 1.80 -12.25
CA PHE A 362 -7.77 1.16 -10.94
C PHE A 362 -7.69 2.13 -9.75
N HIS A 363 -8.00 3.42 -9.92
CA HIS A 363 -7.87 4.44 -8.86
C HIS A 363 -8.54 4.05 -7.53
N GLY A 364 -9.65 3.32 -7.57
CA GLY A 364 -10.37 2.83 -6.37
C GLY A 364 -9.55 1.86 -5.52
N LYS A 365 -8.68 1.04 -6.13
CA LYS A 365 -7.80 0.08 -5.42
C LYS A 365 -6.79 0.77 -4.52
N PHE A 366 -6.42 2.01 -4.85
CA PHE A 366 -5.48 2.81 -4.07
C PHE A 366 -6.13 3.62 -2.93
N ALA A 367 -7.46 3.58 -2.77
CA ALA A 367 -8.17 4.47 -1.84
C ALA A 367 -7.62 4.41 -0.41
N LYS A 368 -7.37 3.21 0.13
CA LYS A 368 -6.81 3.02 1.47
C LYS A 368 -5.34 3.41 1.57
N LEU A 369 -4.53 3.04 0.57
CA LEU A 369 -3.11 3.41 0.55
C LEU A 369 -2.92 4.94 0.53
N ARG A 370 -3.84 5.66 -0.11
CA ARG A 370 -3.85 7.13 -0.20
C ARG A 370 -4.08 7.85 1.12
N ASP A 371 -4.50 7.16 2.18
CA ASP A 371 -4.50 7.75 3.52
C ASP A 371 -3.09 8.15 3.97
N ARG A 372 -2.05 7.49 3.41
CA ARG A 372 -0.64 7.67 3.80
C ARG A 372 0.29 8.00 2.64
N PHE A 373 -0.10 7.80 1.38
CA PHE A 373 0.79 8.01 0.23
C PHE A 373 0.13 8.78 -0.89
N ASP A 374 0.93 9.61 -1.57
CA ASP A 374 0.64 9.94 -2.96
C ASP A 374 0.90 8.71 -3.82
N VAL A 375 0.04 8.44 -4.81
CA VAL A 375 0.29 7.39 -5.81
C VAL A 375 0.53 8.05 -7.15
N ILE A 376 1.75 7.96 -7.66
CA ILE A 376 2.15 8.51 -8.95
C ILE A 376 2.41 7.40 -9.95
N SER A 377 2.13 7.69 -11.21
CA SER A 377 2.56 6.88 -12.35
C SER A 377 2.87 7.78 -13.55
N PHE A 378 3.37 7.17 -14.61
CA PHE A 378 3.77 7.85 -15.84
C PHE A 378 3.36 7.03 -17.06
N ALA A 379 3.35 7.68 -18.23
CA ALA A 379 3.45 6.97 -19.50
C ALA A 379 4.96 6.89 -19.83
N PRO A 380 5.57 5.70 -19.72
CA PRO A 380 6.99 5.54 -20.02
C PRO A 380 7.35 5.95 -21.44
N ARG A 381 8.63 6.25 -21.67
CA ARG A 381 9.15 6.62 -23.01
C ARG A 381 8.79 5.62 -24.11
N ASN A 382 8.62 4.35 -23.77
CA ASN A 382 8.25 3.26 -24.68
C ASN A 382 6.73 3.02 -24.79
N THR A 383 5.86 3.92 -24.30
CA THR A 383 4.40 3.74 -24.36
C THR A 383 3.90 3.58 -25.80
N VAL A 384 3.15 2.52 -26.06
CA VAL A 384 2.57 2.19 -27.37
C VAL A 384 1.11 2.63 -27.38
N LYS A 385 0.86 3.90 -27.75
CA LYS A 385 -0.49 4.49 -27.77
C LYS A 385 -0.64 5.46 -28.94
N PRO A 386 -1.83 5.55 -29.57
CA PRO A 386 -2.09 6.57 -30.59
C PRO A 386 -1.75 7.98 -30.10
N GLY A 387 -0.95 8.70 -30.90
CA GLY A 387 -0.54 10.08 -30.60
C GLY A 387 0.51 10.24 -29.50
N PHE A 388 1.12 9.16 -29.01
CA PHE A 388 2.21 9.22 -28.03
C PHE A 388 3.58 9.10 -28.70
N GLY A 389 4.49 10.02 -28.37
CA GLY A 389 5.86 10.01 -28.88
C GLY A 389 5.97 10.36 -30.37
N PRO A 390 7.20 10.33 -30.92
CA PRO A 390 7.46 10.70 -32.32
C PRO A 390 7.18 9.56 -33.31
N LEU A 391 7.07 8.31 -32.86
CA LEU A 391 6.81 7.15 -33.72
C LEU A 391 5.30 6.91 -33.85
N SER A 392 4.85 6.54 -35.05
CA SER A 392 3.42 6.27 -35.29
C SER A 392 2.95 5.02 -34.55
N TYR A 393 1.70 5.01 -34.11
CA TYR A 393 1.11 3.83 -33.46
C TYR A 393 1.14 2.61 -34.39
N GLU A 394 0.86 2.78 -35.68
CA GLU A 394 0.90 1.69 -36.67
C GLU A 394 2.29 1.02 -36.74
N CYS A 395 3.36 1.80 -36.63
CA CYS A 395 4.71 1.26 -36.57
C CYS A 395 4.91 0.42 -35.30
N LEU A 396 4.45 0.92 -34.15
CA LEU A 396 4.69 0.29 -32.85
C LEU A 396 3.79 -0.92 -32.58
N SER A 397 2.55 -0.89 -33.06
CA SER A 397 1.52 -1.90 -32.79
C SER A 397 1.54 -3.08 -33.76
N ASN A 398 2.30 -3.00 -34.85
CA ASN A 398 2.35 -4.03 -35.89
C ASN A 398 3.78 -4.40 -36.31
N GLY A 399 4.18 -5.64 -36.06
CA GLY A 399 5.42 -6.27 -36.52
C GLY A 399 5.17 -7.47 -37.43
N PRO A 400 6.24 -8.16 -37.85
CA PRO A 400 6.11 -9.39 -38.62
C PRO A 400 5.50 -10.51 -37.77
N LEU A 401 4.91 -11.50 -38.44
CA LEU A 401 4.47 -12.72 -37.79
C LEU A 401 5.70 -13.48 -37.29
N ILE A 402 5.62 -13.94 -36.05
CA ILE A 402 6.65 -14.81 -35.48
C ILE A 402 6.32 -16.24 -35.85
N THR A 403 7.22 -16.89 -36.60
CA THR A 403 7.19 -18.34 -36.81
C THR A 403 8.09 -19.03 -35.80
N LEU A 404 8.02 -20.36 -35.72
CA LEU A 404 8.92 -21.18 -34.92
C LEU A 404 9.94 -21.86 -35.85
N PRO A 405 11.16 -21.29 -36.06
CA PRO A 405 12.10 -21.82 -37.06
C PRO A 405 12.57 -23.24 -36.74
N ASP A 406 12.57 -24.12 -37.73
CA ASP A 406 13.06 -25.50 -37.62
C ASP A 406 14.56 -25.59 -37.95
N ASP A 407 15.05 -24.73 -38.84
CA ASP A 407 16.45 -24.72 -39.27
C ASP A 407 17.13 -23.35 -39.21
N ARG A 408 18.42 -23.32 -39.53
CA ARG A 408 19.23 -22.09 -39.54
C ARG A 408 18.78 -21.10 -40.62
N ALA A 409 18.29 -21.59 -41.76
CA ALA A 409 17.88 -20.74 -42.87
C ALA A 409 16.59 -19.99 -42.53
N GLU A 410 15.62 -20.68 -41.92
CA GLU A 410 14.39 -20.09 -41.41
C GLU A 410 14.66 -19.09 -40.28
N TYR A 411 15.54 -19.44 -39.33
CA TYR A 411 15.93 -18.52 -38.25
C TYR A 411 16.58 -17.25 -38.79
N ALA A 412 17.45 -17.39 -39.80
CA ALA A 412 18.05 -16.25 -40.48
C ALA A 412 17.03 -15.45 -41.30
N ALA A 413 16.04 -16.11 -41.91
CA ALA A 413 14.96 -15.46 -42.65
C ALA A 413 14.08 -14.61 -41.72
N LEU A 414 13.64 -15.18 -40.60
CA LEU A 414 12.91 -14.46 -39.56
C LEU A 414 13.71 -13.23 -39.08
N GLY A 415 15.01 -13.40 -38.86
CA GLY A 415 15.89 -12.30 -38.49
C GLY A 415 15.98 -11.18 -39.52
N ARG A 416 15.93 -11.50 -40.82
CA ARG A 416 15.88 -10.48 -41.90
C ARG A 416 14.54 -9.74 -41.87
N THR A 417 13.42 -10.45 -41.78
CA THR A 417 12.08 -9.84 -41.72
C THR A 417 11.92 -8.93 -40.51
N ASN A 418 12.33 -9.39 -39.32
CA ASN A 418 12.33 -8.59 -38.09
C ASN A 418 13.18 -7.33 -38.26
N ARG A 419 14.39 -7.47 -38.80
CA ARG A 419 15.31 -6.34 -39.05
C ARG A 419 14.70 -5.32 -40.00
N GLU A 420 14.15 -5.75 -41.12
CA GLU A 420 13.56 -4.87 -42.13
C GLU A 420 12.41 -4.05 -41.54
N ARG A 421 11.50 -4.71 -40.82
CA ARG A 421 10.37 -4.01 -40.17
C ARG A 421 10.82 -3.07 -39.06
N ALA A 422 11.77 -3.50 -38.22
CA ALA A 422 12.35 -2.65 -37.18
C ALA A 422 13.07 -1.43 -37.79
N GLN A 423 13.81 -1.61 -38.89
CA GLN A 423 14.49 -0.51 -39.59
C GLN A 423 13.52 0.47 -40.24
N GLN A 424 12.41 -0.02 -40.81
CA GLN A 424 11.34 0.84 -41.33
C GLN A 424 10.83 1.78 -40.23
N CYS A 425 10.49 1.22 -39.07
CA CYS A 425 10.10 1.99 -37.88
C CYS A 425 11.20 2.94 -37.39
N ARG A 426 12.42 2.43 -37.23
CA ARG A 426 13.57 3.21 -36.76
C ARG A 426 13.91 4.36 -37.69
N SER A 427 13.66 4.25 -38.99
CA SER A 427 14.00 5.31 -39.96
C SER A 427 13.24 6.62 -39.73
N ALA A 428 12.07 6.57 -39.08
CA ALA A 428 11.30 7.75 -38.71
C ALA A 428 11.98 8.58 -37.60
N ASP A 429 12.59 7.92 -36.60
CA ASP A 429 13.33 8.57 -35.53
C ASP A 429 14.36 7.62 -34.90
N PRO A 430 15.59 7.54 -35.45
CA PRO A 430 16.59 6.58 -35.00
C PRO A 430 17.04 6.83 -33.55
N GLU A 431 17.18 8.10 -33.16
CA GLU A 431 17.64 8.46 -31.82
C GLU A 431 16.59 8.07 -30.78
N PHE A 432 15.30 8.28 -31.07
CA PHE A 432 14.23 7.86 -30.17
C PHE A 432 14.17 6.34 -30.05
N PHE A 433 14.19 5.63 -31.17
CA PHE A 433 14.09 4.17 -31.22
C PHE A 433 15.17 3.46 -30.40
N ASP A 434 16.40 3.99 -30.40
CA ASP A 434 17.58 3.35 -29.80
C ASP A 434 17.67 3.49 -28.27
N HIS A 435 16.83 4.34 -27.63
CA HIS A 435 16.96 4.71 -26.21
C HIS A 435 15.73 4.36 -25.37
N MET A 436 15.09 3.24 -25.69
CA MET A 436 13.86 2.76 -25.04
C MET A 436 14.06 1.68 -23.98
N ASP A 437 15.31 1.45 -23.54
CA ASP A 437 15.63 0.42 -22.54
C ASP A 437 15.12 0.75 -21.13
N SER A 438 14.99 -0.28 -20.29
CA SER A 438 14.48 -0.12 -18.93
C SER A 438 15.43 0.63 -17.99
N ALA A 439 16.74 0.67 -18.27
CA ALA A 439 17.66 1.48 -17.47
C ALA A 439 17.50 2.97 -17.78
N SER A 440 17.11 3.34 -18.99
CA SER A 440 16.72 4.70 -19.35
C SER A 440 15.40 5.09 -18.66
N SER A 441 14.39 4.21 -18.67
CA SER A 441 13.15 4.40 -17.89
C SER A 441 13.39 4.53 -16.38
N ALA A 442 14.34 3.77 -15.81
CA ALA A 442 14.72 3.90 -14.40
C ALA A 442 15.31 5.29 -14.07
N ARG A 443 16.08 5.88 -14.99
CA ARG A 443 16.62 7.24 -14.82
C ARG A 443 15.53 8.31 -14.96
N ASP A 444 14.51 8.07 -15.78
CA ASP A 444 13.32 8.92 -15.84
C ASP A 444 12.60 8.96 -14.49
N ILE A 445 12.41 7.79 -13.87
CA ILE A 445 11.80 7.70 -12.54
C ILE A 445 12.63 8.45 -11.48
N GLU A 446 13.96 8.40 -11.56
CA GLU A 446 14.85 9.17 -10.67
C GLU A 446 14.73 10.69 -10.90
N ALA A 447 14.54 11.12 -12.16
CA ALA A 447 14.25 12.51 -12.47
C ALA A 447 12.93 12.96 -11.85
N VAL A 448 11.89 12.11 -11.92
CA VAL A 448 10.60 12.36 -11.27
C VAL A 448 10.75 12.43 -9.75
N ARG A 449 11.47 11.49 -9.11
CA ARG A 449 11.77 11.55 -7.66
C ARG A 449 12.36 12.91 -7.28
N THR A 450 13.36 13.34 -8.03
CA THR A 450 14.07 14.59 -7.77
C THR A 450 13.14 15.79 -7.94
N ALA A 451 12.33 15.83 -9.01
CA ALA A 451 11.36 16.89 -9.26
C ALA A 451 10.22 16.94 -8.22
N LEU A 452 9.86 15.79 -7.63
CA LEU A 452 8.92 15.71 -6.52
C LEU A 452 9.49 16.20 -5.18
N GLY A 453 10.81 16.33 -5.06
CA GLY A 453 11.48 16.63 -3.78
C GLY A 453 11.54 15.42 -2.82
N GLU A 454 11.24 14.22 -3.29
CA GLU A 454 11.19 13.01 -2.48
C GLU A 454 12.58 12.46 -2.17
N ARG A 455 12.91 12.17 -0.91
CA ARG A 455 14.24 11.59 -0.57
C ARG A 455 14.40 10.17 -1.10
N GLN A 456 13.31 9.40 -1.07
CA GLN A 456 13.23 8.01 -1.51
C GLN A 456 11.83 7.73 -2.07
N LEU A 457 11.70 6.81 -3.02
CA LEU A 457 10.41 6.34 -3.53
C LEU A 457 10.05 4.95 -2.97
N SER A 458 8.75 4.69 -2.85
CA SER A 458 8.22 3.33 -2.72
C SER A 458 7.74 2.85 -4.09
N PHE A 459 7.96 1.60 -4.47
CA PHE A 459 7.64 1.09 -5.81
C PHE A 459 6.57 0.01 -5.76
N LEU A 460 5.57 0.11 -6.64
CA LEU A 460 4.71 -1.00 -7.03
C LEU A 460 5.03 -1.34 -8.48
N ALA A 461 5.84 -2.37 -8.70
CA ALA A 461 6.27 -2.80 -10.02
C ALA A 461 5.37 -3.93 -10.51
N ASN A 462 4.62 -3.68 -11.58
CA ASN A 462 3.66 -4.64 -12.11
C ASN A 462 4.23 -5.31 -13.37
N SER A 463 4.23 -6.65 -13.43
CA SER A 463 4.59 -7.39 -14.65
C SER A 463 5.95 -6.96 -15.21
N TYR A 464 6.03 -6.59 -16.50
CA TYR A 464 7.26 -6.06 -17.10
C TYR A 464 7.85 -4.84 -16.37
N GLY A 465 7.05 -4.08 -15.62
CA GLY A 465 7.52 -3.00 -14.73
C GLY A 465 8.58 -3.45 -13.72
N GLY A 466 8.73 -4.76 -13.49
CA GLY A 466 9.86 -5.34 -12.77
C GLY A 466 11.22 -5.05 -13.40
N HIS A 467 11.33 -4.96 -14.74
CA HIS A 467 12.58 -4.65 -15.43
C HIS A 467 13.13 -3.25 -15.06
N PRO A 468 12.37 -2.15 -15.26
CA PRO A 468 12.84 -0.83 -14.83
C PRO A 468 12.97 -0.72 -13.30
N ALA A 469 12.19 -1.46 -12.51
CA ALA A 469 12.37 -1.50 -11.05
C ALA A 469 13.70 -2.16 -10.64
N VAL A 470 14.08 -3.27 -11.26
CA VAL A 470 15.40 -3.92 -11.04
C VAL A 470 16.53 -3.02 -11.53
N SER A 471 16.39 -2.35 -12.68
CA SER A 471 17.36 -1.36 -13.14
C SER A 471 17.49 -0.19 -12.17
N TYR A 472 16.39 0.30 -11.61
CA TYR A 472 16.41 1.34 -10.58
C TYR A 472 17.13 0.86 -9.31
N ALA A 473 16.88 -0.38 -8.87
CA ALA A 473 17.56 -0.98 -7.72
C ALA A 473 19.08 -1.10 -7.93
N ARG A 474 19.54 -1.42 -9.15
CA ARG A 474 20.97 -1.45 -9.49
C ARG A 474 21.59 -0.05 -9.50
N LEU A 475 20.90 0.94 -10.07
CA LEU A 475 21.44 2.29 -10.26
C LEU A 475 21.35 3.19 -9.02
N PHE A 476 20.26 3.04 -8.24
CA PHE A 476 19.90 3.96 -7.16
C PHE A 476 19.44 3.22 -5.87
N PRO A 477 20.21 2.24 -5.34
CA PRO A 477 19.76 1.39 -4.25
C PRO A 477 19.34 2.16 -2.99
N SER A 478 20.07 3.23 -2.65
CA SER A 478 19.77 4.07 -1.48
C SER A 478 18.55 4.99 -1.64
N ARG A 479 17.95 5.04 -2.84
CA ARG A 479 16.77 5.87 -3.16
C ARG A 479 15.46 5.08 -3.09
N ILE A 480 15.51 3.81 -2.69
CA ILE A 480 14.34 2.96 -2.49
C ILE A 480 13.97 2.94 -1.02
N ARG A 481 12.71 3.28 -0.71
CA ARG A 481 12.11 3.11 0.62
C ARG A 481 11.47 1.73 0.77
N ALA A 482 10.74 1.30 -0.24
CA ALA A 482 10.02 0.02 -0.30
C ALA A 482 9.88 -0.41 -1.77
N MET A 483 9.85 -1.71 -2.05
CA MET A 483 9.66 -2.23 -3.41
C MET A 483 8.82 -3.49 -3.40
N VAL A 484 7.68 -3.42 -4.10
CA VAL A 484 6.76 -4.53 -4.35
C VAL A 484 6.94 -4.98 -5.79
N MET A 485 7.19 -6.27 -5.97
CA MET A 485 7.25 -6.95 -7.26
C MET A 485 5.97 -7.77 -7.41
N ASP A 486 5.01 -7.31 -8.22
CA ASP A 486 3.70 -7.94 -8.41
C ASP A 486 3.58 -8.57 -9.81
N GLY A 487 3.66 -9.90 -9.85
CA GLY A 487 3.63 -10.70 -11.08
C GLY A 487 4.78 -10.37 -12.05
N THR A 488 5.92 -9.88 -11.55
CA THR A 488 6.98 -9.32 -12.41
C THR A 488 7.78 -10.35 -13.20
N THR A 489 8.27 -9.96 -14.38
CA THR A 489 9.26 -10.73 -15.17
C THR A 489 10.68 -10.59 -14.63
N ASN A 490 11.53 -11.61 -14.85
CA ASN A 490 12.86 -11.68 -14.24
C ASN A 490 13.96 -11.14 -15.17
N HIS A 491 14.54 -9.98 -14.80
CA HIS A 491 15.70 -9.36 -15.48
C HIS A 491 17.07 -9.68 -14.84
N ILE A 492 17.09 -10.60 -13.87
CA ILE A 492 18.30 -11.03 -13.14
C ILE A 492 18.85 -12.33 -13.73
N GLY A 493 18.01 -13.36 -13.83
CA GLY A 493 18.35 -14.70 -14.28
C GLY A 493 18.45 -14.85 -15.80
N SER A 494 18.86 -16.03 -16.26
CA SER A 494 18.92 -16.34 -17.69
C SER A 494 17.51 -16.51 -18.28
N ILE A 495 17.39 -16.45 -19.62
CA ILE A 495 16.11 -16.74 -20.30
C ILE A 495 15.65 -18.17 -19.97
N ALA A 496 16.58 -19.11 -19.88
CA ALA A 496 16.31 -20.51 -19.54
C ALA A 496 15.65 -20.67 -18.16
N ASP A 497 16.14 -19.93 -17.15
CA ASP A 497 15.60 -20.00 -15.78
C ASP A 497 14.16 -19.47 -15.74
N GLU A 498 13.89 -18.35 -16.42
CA GLU A 498 12.54 -17.77 -16.53
C GLU A 498 11.59 -18.71 -17.28
N GLU A 499 12.04 -19.30 -18.39
CA GLU A 499 11.23 -20.21 -19.19
C GLU A 499 10.90 -21.51 -18.46
N THR A 500 11.86 -22.06 -17.72
CA THR A 500 11.65 -23.31 -16.96
C THR A 500 10.48 -23.20 -15.99
N ASN A 501 10.43 -22.13 -15.20
CA ASN A 501 9.33 -21.88 -14.26
C ASN A 501 8.00 -21.70 -15.00
N ALA A 502 8.00 -20.84 -16.03
CA ALA A 502 6.80 -20.53 -16.78
C ALA A 502 6.20 -21.76 -17.50
N TYR A 503 7.01 -22.66 -18.04
CA TYR A 503 6.53 -23.88 -18.70
C TYR A 503 5.86 -24.84 -17.71
N ALA A 504 6.47 -25.05 -16.54
CA ALA A 504 5.89 -25.89 -15.50
C ALA A 504 4.53 -25.35 -15.01
N ASP A 505 4.40 -24.04 -14.91
CA ASP A 505 3.15 -23.41 -14.48
C ASP A 505 2.05 -23.48 -15.54
N ASN A 506 2.39 -23.34 -16.82
CA ASN A 506 1.42 -23.47 -17.92
C ASN A 506 0.82 -24.87 -18.03
N GLU A 507 1.60 -25.93 -17.86
CA GLU A 507 1.07 -27.30 -17.82
C GLU A 507 0.04 -27.47 -16.69
N LYS A 508 0.39 -27.02 -15.48
CA LYS A 508 -0.54 -27.05 -14.35
C LYS A 508 -1.78 -26.20 -14.60
N GLN A 509 -1.68 -25.08 -15.32
CA GLN A 509 -2.84 -24.28 -15.68
C GLN A 509 -3.77 -24.99 -16.68
N LEU A 510 -3.23 -25.72 -17.65
CA LEU A 510 -4.05 -26.55 -18.53
C LEU A 510 -4.78 -27.65 -17.76
N GLU A 511 -4.12 -28.27 -16.77
CA GLU A 511 -4.76 -29.23 -15.87
C GLU A 511 -5.91 -28.60 -15.07
N ARG A 512 -5.71 -27.39 -14.55
CA ARG A 512 -6.75 -26.62 -13.83
C ARG A 512 -7.91 -26.23 -14.74
N PHE A 513 -7.62 -25.77 -15.96
CA PHE A 513 -8.65 -25.48 -16.96
C PHE A 513 -9.45 -26.74 -17.32
N ALA A 514 -8.78 -27.88 -17.53
CA ALA A 514 -9.44 -29.16 -17.77
C ALA A 514 -10.29 -29.61 -16.57
N ALA A 515 -9.81 -29.40 -15.34
CA ALA A 515 -10.59 -29.66 -14.13
C ALA A 515 -11.85 -28.79 -14.04
N TRP A 516 -11.72 -27.49 -14.32
CA TRP A 516 -12.86 -26.58 -14.39
C TRP A 516 -13.87 -27.00 -15.47
N CYS A 517 -13.42 -27.37 -16.67
CA CYS A 517 -14.30 -27.84 -17.74
C CYS A 517 -15.06 -29.12 -17.38
N ARG A 518 -14.44 -30.03 -16.60
CA ARG A 518 -15.12 -31.23 -16.09
C ARG A 518 -16.25 -30.89 -15.12
N SER A 519 -16.10 -29.85 -14.30
CA SER A 519 -17.10 -29.48 -13.30
C SER A 519 -18.13 -28.45 -13.77
N SER A 520 -17.83 -27.67 -14.80
CA SER A 520 -18.64 -26.54 -15.25
C SER A 520 -19.38 -26.82 -16.56
N THR A 521 -20.71 -26.72 -16.54
CA THR A 521 -21.55 -26.77 -17.75
C THR A 521 -21.40 -25.54 -18.65
N ALA A 522 -20.77 -24.46 -18.15
CA ALA A 522 -20.42 -23.30 -18.96
C ALA A 522 -19.26 -23.59 -19.93
N CYS A 523 -18.49 -24.65 -19.70
CA CYS A 523 -17.45 -25.06 -20.64
C CYS A 523 -18.07 -25.73 -21.88
N ALA A 524 -17.79 -25.20 -23.07
CA ALA A 524 -18.28 -25.76 -24.33
C ALA A 524 -17.76 -27.19 -24.63
N LEU A 525 -16.67 -27.59 -23.98
CA LEU A 525 -16.03 -28.91 -24.03
C LEU A 525 -16.40 -29.80 -22.82
N HIS A 526 -17.40 -29.41 -22.03
CA HIS A 526 -17.87 -30.21 -20.90
C HIS A 526 -18.20 -31.65 -21.34
N GLY A 527 -17.78 -32.63 -20.55
CA GLY A 527 -17.91 -34.06 -20.86
C GLY A 527 -16.87 -34.62 -21.85
N GLN A 528 -15.92 -33.81 -22.33
CA GLN A 528 -14.81 -34.26 -23.19
C GLN A 528 -13.47 -34.26 -22.44
N ASP A 529 -12.51 -35.00 -22.97
CA ASP A 529 -11.10 -34.86 -22.57
C ASP A 529 -10.50 -33.63 -23.26
N VAL A 530 -10.58 -32.48 -22.58
CA VAL A 530 -10.09 -31.18 -23.06
C VAL A 530 -8.60 -31.22 -23.41
N VAL A 531 -7.77 -31.94 -22.63
CA VAL A 531 -6.34 -32.03 -22.89
C VAL A 531 -6.08 -32.81 -24.17
N ALA A 532 -6.80 -33.91 -24.39
CA ALA A 532 -6.69 -34.66 -25.63
C ALA A 532 -7.22 -33.89 -26.85
N VAL A 533 -8.29 -33.10 -26.70
CA VAL A 533 -8.79 -32.20 -27.75
C VAL A 533 -7.73 -31.14 -28.10
N TRP A 534 -7.15 -30.49 -27.08
CA TRP A 534 -6.08 -29.51 -27.25
C TRP A 534 -4.88 -30.09 -28.01
N ARG A 535 -4.37 -31.25 -27.57
CA ARG A 535 -3.22 -31.91 -28.21
C ARG A 535 -3.47 -32.26 -29.66
N ARG A 536 -4.65 -32.81 -29.97
CA ARG A 536 -5.03 -33.13 -31.36
C ARG A 536 -5.14 -31.88 -32.21
N LEU A 537 -5.76 -30.82 -31.70
CA LEU A 537 -5.89 -29.54 -32.39
C LEU A 537 -4.51 -28.98 -32.73
N VAL A 538 -3.64 -28.81 -31.73
CA VAL A 538 -2.29 -28.27 -31.91
C VAL A 538 -1.48 -29.10 -32.91
N THR A 539 -1.46 -30.43 -32.75
CA THR A 539 -0.66 -31.31 -33.62
C THR A 539 -1.18 -31.29 -35.07
N ALA A 540 -2.50 -31.28 -35.27
CA ALA A 540 -3.08 -31.21 -36.60
C ALA A 540 -2.81 -29.85 -37.26
N ALA A 541 -2.88 -28.77 -36.47
CA ALA A 541 -2.65 -27.40 -36.93
C ALA A 541 -1.19 -27.12 -37.31
N ASP A 542 -0.22 -27.78 -36.67
CA ASP A 542 1.20 -27.71 -37.08
C ASP A 542 1.42 -28.31 -38.48
N MET A 543 0.59 -29.27 -38.90
CA MET A 543 0.66 -29.87 -40.24
C MET A 543 -0.20 -29.14 -41.27
N ASN A 544 -1.40 -28.70 -40.86
CA ASN A 544 -2.36 -28.00 -41.70
C ASN A 544 -3.01 -26.86 -40.88
N PRO A 545 -2.51 -25.61 -41.02
CA PRO A 545 -3.04 -24.47 -40.27
C PRO A 545 -4.56 -24.32 -40.43
N VAL A 546 -5.24 -24.00 -39.33
CA VAL A 546 -6.71 -23.90 -39.28
C VAL A 546 -7.15 -22.48 -39.66
N PRO A 547 -8.00 -22.29 -40.69
CA PRO A 547 -8.42 -20.96 -41.11
C PRO A 547 -9.39 -20.31 -40.12
N ALA A 548 -9.31 -18.99 -39.97
CA ALA A 548 -10.32 -18.18 -39.31
C ALA A 548 -11.43 -17.83 -40.31
N MET A 549 -12.49 -18.64 -40.36
CA MET A 549 -13.52 -18.56 -41.41
C MET A 549 -14.28 -17.22 -41.46
N THR A 550 -14.41 -16.52 -40.33
CA THR A 550 -15.08 -15.22 -40.26
C THR A 550 -14.12 -14.05 -40.45
N ASP A 551 -12.83 -14.30 -40.64
CA ASP A 551 -11.85 -13.26 -40.88
C ASP A 551 -11.71 -12.97 -42.40
N PRO A 552 -11.89 -11.72 -42.84
CA PRO A 552 -11.82 -11.37 -44.25
C PRO A 552 -10.40 -11.33 -44.82
N THR A 553 -9.35 -11.41 -43.98
CA THR A 553 -7.95 -11.37 -44.42
C THR A 553 -7.40 -12.76 -44.73
N GLY A 554 -8.11 -13.82 -44.33
CA GLY A 554 -7.72 -15.21 -44.57
C GLY A 554 -6.71 -15.75 -43.56
N ALA A 555 -6.65 -15.17 -42.35
CA ALA A 555 -5.77 -15.61 -41.27
C ALA A 555 -5.92 -17.11 -40.98
N ALA A 556 -4.81 -17.79 -40.70
CA ALA A 556 -4.79 -19.20 -40.35
C ALA A 556 -3.85 -19.46 -39.16
N TYR A 557 -4.22 -20.41 -38.32
CA TYR A 557 -3.54 -20.67 -37.04
C TYR A 557 -2.83 -22.02 -37.07
N SER A 558 -1.52 -22.01 -36.87
CA SER A 558 -0.72 -23.20 -36.57
C SER A 558 -0.88 -23.64 -35.12
N GLY A 559 -0.30 -24.79 -34.75
CA GLY A 559 -0.25 -25.22 -33.36
C GLY A 559 0.56 -24.26 -32.47
N PHE A 560 1.61 -23.64 -33.02
CA PHE A 560 2.32 -22.55 -32.35
C PHE A 560 1.41 -21.34 -32.07
N ASP A 561 0.63 -20.90 -33.06
CA ASP A 561 -0.27 -19.73 -32.92
C ASP A 561 -1.33 -19.96 -31.86
N PHE A 562 -1.94 -21.15 -31.81
CA PHE A 562 -2.91 -21.50 -30.77
C PHE A 562 -2.30 -21.42 -29.37
N LYS A 563 -1.08 -21.95 -29.18
CA LYS A 563 -0.40 -21.89 -27.88
C LYS A 563 -0.16 -20.44 -27.45
N VAL A 564 0.34 -19.59 -28.34
CA VAL A 564 0.61 -18.18 -28.02
C VAL A 564 -0.70 -17.41 -27.76
N ALA A 565 -1.71 -17.58 -28.62
CA ALA A 565 -3.00 -16.90 -28.50
C ALA A 565 -3.76 -17.30 -27.22
N SER A 566 -3.55 -18.51 -26.71
CA SER A 566 -4.20 -18.98 -25.47
C SER A 566 -3.57 -18.46 -24.17
N ALA A 567 -2.29 -18.03 -24.20
CA ALA A 567 -1.52 -17.70 -23.00
C ALA A 567 -2.17 -16.64 -22.07
N PRO A 568 -2.80 -15.56 -22.57
CA PRO A 568 -3.49 -14.59 -21.73
C PRO A 568 -4.66 -15.18 -20.92
N SER A 569 -5.34 -16.20 -21.47
CA SER A 569 -6.46 -16.89 -20.81
C SER A 569 -5.99 -17.83 -19.70
N PHE A 570 -4.76 -18.35 -19.77
CA PHE A 570 -4.17 -19.14 -18.67
C PHE A 570 -3.58 -18.28 -17.56
N THR A 571 -3.06 -17.11 -17.90
CA THR A 571 -2.48 -16.17 -16.92
C THR A 571 -3.56 -15.51 -16.07
N SER A 572 -4.64 -15.04 -16.69
CA SER A 572 -5.70 -14.29 -16.00
C SER A 572 -7.06 -14.61 -16.63
N PRO A 573 -7.72 -15.72 -16.31
CA PRO A 573 -8.99 -16.11 -16.94
C PRO A 573 -10.19 -15.21 -16.61
N GLY A 574 -10.00 -14.23 -15.72
CA GLY A 574 -11.07 -13.42 -15.13
C GLY A 574 -11.64 -14.08 -13.87
N PRO A 575 -12.43 -13.34 -13.07
CA PRO A 575 -12.80 -13.75 -11.72
C PRO A 575 -13.74 -14.98 -11.68
N GLU A 576 -13.63 -15.75 -10.59
CA GLU A 576 -14.62 -16.78 -10.24
C GLU A 576 -15.97 -16.18 -9.85
N PRO A 577 -17.09 -16.94 -9.98
CA PRO A 577 -17.18 -18.30 -10.54
C PRO A 577 -17.29 -18.33 -12.08
N ALA A 578 -17.35 -17.16 -12.73
CA ALA A 578 -17.67 -17.05 -14.15
C ALA A 578 -16.49 -17.36 -15.08
N VAL A 579 -15.25 -17.05 -14.68
CA VAL A 579 -14.00 -17.26 -15.46
C VAL A 579 -14.17 -17.00 -16.97
N PRO A 580 -14.61 -15.79 -17.37
CA PRO A 580 -15.11 -15.52 -18.71
C PRO A 580 -14.13 -15.89 -19.83
N ARG A 581 -12.82 -15.68 -19.64
CA ARG A 581 -11.83 -16.04 -20.67
C ARG A 581 -11.63 -17.55 -20.82
N TRP A 582 -11.93 -18.35 -19.80
CA TRP A 582 -11.93 -19.81 -19.93
C TRP A 582 -13.18 -20.32 -20.65
N VAL A 583 -14.35 -19.70 -20.44
CA VAL A 583 -15.56 -19.98 -21.23
C VAL A 583 -15.30 -19.70 -22.70
N GLU A 584 -14.78 -18.51 -22.96
CA GLU A 584 -14.31 -18.04 -24.25
C GLU A 584 -13.30 -19.03 -24.89
N LEU A 585 -12.22 -19.37 -24.17
CA LEU A 585 -11.19 -20.30 -24.65
C LEU A 585 -11.78 -21.69 -24.98
N ALA A 586 -12.69 -22.22 -24.16
CA ALA A 586 -13.31 -23.51 -24.41
C ALA A 586 -14.13 -23.52 -25.71
N ASP A 587 -14.88 -22.44 -25.97
CA ASP A 587 -15.64 -22.29 -27.22
C ASP A 587 -14.70 -22.17 -28.43
N ALA A 588 -13.64 -21.38 -28.32
CA ALA A 588 -12.65 -21.23 -29.38
C ALA A 588 -11.92 -22.54 -29.70
N ILE A 589 -11.52 -23.33 -28.69
CA ILE A 589 -10.93 -24.66 -28.89
C ILE A 589 -11.93 -25.60 -29.59
N LYS A 590 -13.20 -25.59 -29.18
CA LYS A 590 -14.24 -26.43 -29.79
C LYS A 590 -14.45 -26.12 -31.27
N ARG A 591 -14.52 -24.84 -31.64
CA ARG A 591 -14.65 -24.41 -33.04
C ARG A 591 -13.40 -24.76 -33.86
N ALA A 592 -12.23 -24.48 -33.32
CA ALA A 592 -10.97 -24.77 -33.98
C ALA A 592 -10.79 -26.28 -34.23
N ALA A 593 -11.24 -27.13 -33.30
CA ALA A 593 -11.20 -28.58 -33.44
C ALA A 593 -12.06 -29.12 -34.60
N VAL A 594 -13.02 -28.35 -35.11
CA VAL A 594 -13.82 -28.68 -36.31
C VAL A 594 -13.46 -27.84 -37.53
N GLY A 595 -12.34 -27.12 -37.48
CA GLY A 595 -11.75 -26.43 -38.63
C GLY A 595 -11.93 -24.91 -38.68
N ASP A 596 -12.42 -24.25 -37.62
CA ASP A 596 -12.62 -22.80 -37.60
C ASP A 596 -11.88 -22.11 -36.43
N ALA A 597 -10.81 -21.38 -36.75
CA ALA A 597 -9.99 -20.64 -35.78
C ALA A 597 -10.52 -19.23 -35.43
N SER A 598 -11.72 -18.85 -35.91
CA SER A 598 -12.25 -17.48 -35.75
C SER A 598 -12.33 -17.01 -34.30
N GLY A 599 -12.63 -17.91 -33.36
CA GLY A 599 -12.64 -17.57 -31.93
C GLY A 599 -11.29 -17.09 -31.41
N PHE A 600 -10.18 -17.69 -31.87
CA PHE A 600 -8.83 -17.25 -31.53
C PHE A 600 -8.48 -15.94 -32.23
N ALA A 601 -8.80 -15.81 -33.52
CA ALA A 601 -8.59 -14.57 -34.27
C ALA A 601 -9.29 -13.37 -33.60
N ASP A 602 -10.50 -13.57 -33.06
CA ASP A 602 -11.21 -12.52 -32.33
C ASP A 602 -10.53 -12.14 -31.01
N TYR A 603 -9.95 -13.08 -30.25
CA TYR A 603 -9.15 -12.75 -29.05
C TYR A 603 -7.97 -11.89 -29.42
N VAL A 604 -7.21 -12.32 -30.43
CA VAL A 604 -5.97 -11.67 -30.79
C VAL A 604 -6.26 -10.30 -31.37
N ARG A 605 -7.29 -10.17 -32.22
CA ARG A 605 -7.72 -8.88 -32.77
C ARG A 605 -8.15 -7.89 -31.71
N ARG A 606 -8.84 -8.34 -30.65
CA ARG A 606 -9.20 -7.47 -29.52
C ARG A 606 -7.97 -6.93 -28.78
N ALA A 607 -6.90 -7.71 -28.70
CA ALA A 607 -5.70 -7.34 -27.97
C ALA A 607 -4.68 -6.55 -28.82
N THR A 608 -4.53 -6.90 -30.11
CA THR A 608 -3.45 -6.39 -30.97
C THR A 608 -3.96 -5.57 -32.17
N GLY A 609 -5.25 -5.66 -32.49
CA GLY A 609 -5.81 -5.13 -33.74
C GLY A 609 -5.55 -6.02 -34.97
N ASN A 610 -4.88 -7.16 -34.81
CA ASN A 610 -4.53 -8.09 -35.88
C ASN A 610 -5.23 -9.46 -35.68
N PRO A 611 -5.78 -10.09 -36.73
CA PRO A 611 -6.36 -11.43 -36.63
C PRO A 611 -5.35 -12.56 -36.40
N GLU A 612 -4.09 -12.36 -36.73
CA GLU A 612 -2.97 -13.28 -36.44
C GLU A 612 -2.21 -12.79 -35.21
N VAL A 613 -1.18 -13.53 -34.76
CA VAL A 613 -0.38 -13.20 -33.56
C VAL A 613 0.89 -12.42 -33.95
N PRO A 614 0.83 -11.09 -34.19
CA PRO A 614 1.98 -10.34 -34.69
C PRO A 614 2.99 -10.08 -33.58
N SER A 615 4.27 -10.03 -33.93
CA SER A 615 5.23 -9.35 -33.06
C SER A 615 4.82 -7.89 -32.83
N LEU A 616 5.11 -7.32 -31.66
CA LEU A 616 4.86 -5.91 -31.38
C LEU A 616 6.17 -5.12 -31.41
N ILE A 617 6.40 -4.30 -32.44
CA ILE A 617 7.67 -3.54 -32.58
C ILE A 617 7.92 -2.65 -31.36
N GLY A 618 6.90 -1.97 -30.83
CA GLY A 618 7.05 -1.14 -29.66
C GLY A 618 7.43 -1.93 -28.40
N GLY A 619 6.94 -3.17 -28.26
CA GLY A 619 7.38 -4.08 -27.21
C GLY A 619 8.84 -4.50 -27.40
N ASN A 620 9.19 -4.94 -28.61
CA ASN A 620 10.53 -5.39 -28.98
C ASN A 620 11.58 -4.27 -28.81
N MET A 621 11.23 -3.02 -29.10
CA MET A 621 12.10 -1.87 -28.85
C MET A 621 12.63 -1.82 -27.41
N THR A 622 11.86 -2.32 -26.45
CA THR A 622 12.24 -2.34 -25.05
C THR A 622 12.88 -3.69 -24.70
N GLU A 623 12.21 -4.79 -25.03
CA GLU A 623 12.65 -6.14 -24.64
C GLU A 623 14.00 -6.52 -25.26
N CYS A 624 14.24 -6.16 -26.52
CA CYS A 624 15.49 -6.47 -27.19
C CYS A 624 16.65 -5.64 -26.62
N LEU A 625 16.41 -4.38 -26.27
CA LEU A 625 17.41 -3.54 -25.59
C LEU A 625 17.69 -4.00 -24.16
N ASP A 626 16.71 -4.61 -23.50
CA ASP A 626 16.84 -5.26 -22.19
C ASP A 626 17.50 -6.65 -22.25
N GLY A 627 17.85 -7.13 -23.44
CA GLY A 627 18.55 -8.40 -23.62
C GLY A 627 17.66 -9.63 -23.52
N ARG A 628 16.37 -9.52 -23.84
CA ARG A 628 15.46 -10.67 -24.03
C ARG A 628 15.63 -11.28 -25.43
N ALA A 629 16.85 -11.70 -25.76
CA ALA A 629 17.17 -12.27 -27.07
C ALA A 629 18.04 -13.52 -26.91
N TYR A 630 17.89 -14.48 -27.82
CA TYR A 630 18.82 -15.60 -27.91
C TYR A 630 20.18 -15.12 -28.42
N LYS A 631 21.26 -15.71 -27.89
CA LYS A 631 22.63 -15.53 -28.38
C LYS A 631 22.81 -16.05 -29.81
N GLY A 632 21.94 -16.96 -30.25
CA GLY A 632 21.88 -17.47 -31.62
C GLY A 632 21.07 -18.75 -31.73
N TYR A 633 20.99 -19.27 -32.96
CA TYR A 633 20.18 -20.45 -33.29
C TYR A 633 20.45 -21.69 -32.41
N ALA A 634 21.71 -21.91 -31.99
CA ALA A 634 22.06 -23.05 -31.14
C ALA A 634 21.42 -22.96 -29.73
N GLU A 635 21.36 -21.76 -29.15
CA GLU A 635 20.69 -21.55 -27.85
C GLU A 635 19.18 -21.67 -28.00
N TYR A 636 18.62 -21.08 -29.05
CA TYR A 636 17.20 -21.22 -29.39
C TYR A 636 16.78 -22.70 -29.52
N MET A 637 17.49 -23.50 -30.32
CA MET A 637 17.15 -24.92 -30.50
C MET A 637 17.29 -25.72 -29.21
N LYS A 638 18.30 -25.42 -28.39
CA LYS A 638 18.46 -26.05 -27.08
C LYS A 638 17.23 -25.78 -26.20
N LEU A 639 16.82 -24.51 -26.08
CA LEU A 639 15.68 -24.12 -25.23
C LEU A 639 14.34 -24.61 -25.81
N ARG A 640 14.20 -24.66 -27.14
CA ARG A 640 13.04 -25.29 -27.79
C ARG A 640 12.92 -26.76 -27.41
N GLN A 641 13.98 -27.55 -27.54
CA GLN A 641 14.00 -28.98 -27.17
C GLN A 641 13.78 -29.20 -25.67
N GLU A 642 14.26 -28.29 -24.83
CA GLU A 642 14.02 -28.31 -23.39
C GLU A 642 12.54 -28.05 -23.09
N SER A 643 11.92 -27.08 -23.77
CA SER A 643 10.49 -26.79 -23.63
C SER A 643 9.59 -27.96 -24.01
N GLU A 644 9.96 -28.76 -25.01
CA GLU A 644 9.22 -29.97 -25.41
C GLU A 644 9.17 -31.02 -24.29
N LYS A 645 10.20 -31.07 -23.44
CA LYS A 645 10.25 -31.97 -22.29
C LYS A 645 9.49 -31.41 -21.09
N LEU A 646 9.62 -30.11 -20.84
CA LEU A 646 9.06 -29.45 -19.67
C LEU A 646 7.56 -29.19 -19.81
N SER A 647 7.11 -28.82 -21.00
CA SER A 647 5.71 -28.49 -21.29
C SER A 647 5.31 -28.93 -22.70
N PRO A 648 5.02 -30.22 -22.91
CA PRO A 648 4.61 -30.73 -24.23
C PRO A 648 3.39 -30.02 -24.82
N ASN A 649 2.46 -29.55 -24.00
CA ASN A 649 1.24 -28.89 -24.46
C ASN A 649 1.47 -27.43 -24.90
N PHE A 650 2.55 -26.79 -24.43
CA PHE A 650 2.87 -25.40 -24.74
C PHE A 650 4.30 -25.21 -25.25
N ALA A 651 4.98 -26.28 -25.66
CA ALA A 651 6.35 -26.23 -26.15
C ALA A 651 6.52 -25.16 -27.22
N GLY A 652 7.60 -24.38 -27.10
CA GLY A 652 7.94 -23.29 -28.00
C GLY A 652 7.18 -21.97 -27.78
N HIS A 653 6.00 -21.92 -27.16
CA HIS A 653 5.18 -20.68 -27.14
C HIS A 653 5.89 -19.46 -26.50
N ARG A 654 6.74 -19.68 -25.49
CA ARG A 654 7.51 -18.61 -24.83
C ARG A 654 8.60 -18.02 -25.74
N ALA A 655 9.07 -18.79 -26.72
CA ALA A 655 10.05 -18.35 -27.69
C ALA A 655 9.54 -17.17 -28.54
N TRP A 656 8.23 -16.94 -28.58
CA TRP A 656 7.62 -15.83 -29.31
C TRP A 656 8.28 -14.47 -28.99
N TRP A 657 8.55 -14.20 -27.71
CA TRP A 657 9.19 -12.95 -27.27
C TRP A 657 10.65 -12.82 -27.77
N PRO A 658 11.59 -13.73 -27.40
CA PRO A 658 12.97 -13.62 -27.87
C PRO A 658 13.15 -13.82 -29.38
N LEU A 659 12.24 -14.53 -30.06
CA LEU A 659 12.24 -14.64 -31.52
C LEU A 659 11.94 -13.29 -32.20
N GLY A 660 11.12 -12.43 -31.59
CA GLY A 660 10.91 -11.05 -32.07
C GLY A 660 12.16 -10.17 -32.04
N CYS A 661 13.17 -10.56 -31.24
CA CYS A 661 14.46 -9.87 -31.16
C CYS A 661 15.53 -10.43 -32.10
N VAL A 662 15.26 -11.54 -32.80
CA VAL A 662 16.23 -12.10 -33.75
C VAL A 662 16.45 -11.09 -34.88
N GLY A 663 17.72 -10.76 -35.12
CA GLY A 663 18.09 -9.79 -36.15
C GLY A 663 17.85 -8.33 -35.78
N TRP A 664 17.44 -8.00 -34.55
CA TRP A 664 17.17 -6.62 -34.11
C TRP A 664 18.34 -5.68 -34.47
N PRO A 665 18.07 -4.47 -35.02
CA PRO A 665 19.11 -3.62 -35.59
C PRO A 665 19.93 -2.84 -34.56
N VAL A 666 19.53 -2.85 -33.29
CA VAL A 666 20.16 -2.08 -32.21
C VAL A 666 20.78 -3.03 -31.18
N PRO A 667 22.02 -2.78 -30.70
CA PRO A 667 22.62 -3.61 -29.67
C PRO A 667 21.90 -3.50 -28.32
N VAL A 668 21.98 -4.56 -27.52
CA VAL A 668 21.50 -4.59 -26.13
C VAL A 668 22.18 -3.48 -25.31
N SER A 669 21.40 -2.62 -24.68
CA SER A 669 21.90 -1.49 -23.86
C SER A 669 21.67 -1.69 -22.36
N ASN A 670 20.74 -2.57 -21.97
CA ASN A 670 20.44 -2.94 -20.58
C ASN A 670 20.44 -4.47 -20.42
N PRO A 671 21.60 -5.15 -20.51
CA PRO A 671 21.65 -6.60 -20.44
C PRO A 671 21.16 -7.13 -19.09
N ARG A 672 20.59 -8.36 -19.11
CA ARG A 672 20.33 -9.14 -17.90
C ARG A 672 21.61 -9.31 -17.07
N GLY A 673 21.47 -9.35 -15.74
CA GLY A 673 22.64 -9.50 -14.87
C GLY A 673 22.30 -9.58 -13.39
N PRO A 674 23.29 -9.80 -12.51
CA PRO A 674 23.03 -9.94 -11.09
C PRO A 674 22.43 -8.68 -10.46
N LEU A 675 21.61 -8.86 -9.42
CA LEU A 675 21.18 -7.78 -8.52
C LEU A 675 21.99 -7.88 -7.23
N SER A 676 22.79 -6.87 -6.93
CA SER A 676 23.51 -6.78 -5.67
C SER A 676 22.58 -6.33 -4.54
N ALA A 677 22.47 -7.13 -3.48
CA ALA A 677 21.72 -6.78 -2.27
C ALA A 677 22.25 -5.54 -1.53
N ARG A 678 23.49 -5.12 -1.79
CA ARG A 678 24.14 -4.04 -1.03
C ARG A 678 23.35 -2.73 -1.15
N GLY A 679 22.89 -2.22 -0.01
CA GLY A 679 22.15 -0.96 0.08
C GLY A 679 20.67 -1.06 -0.30
N LEU A 680 20.18 -2.25 -0.65
CA LEU A 680 18.76 -2.49 -0.91
C LEU A 680 18.01 -2.80 0.38
N VAL A 681 16.78 -2.31 0.45
CA VAL A 681 15.80 -2.72 1.45
C VAL A 681 15.20 -4.07 1.07
N PRO A 682 14.75 -4.90 2.02
CA PRO A 682 13.97 -6.11 1.73
C PRO A 682 12.76 -5.80 0.84
N PHE A 683 12.52 -6.62 -0.19
CA PHE A 683 11.41 -6.48 -1.13
C PHE A 683 10.21 -7.36 -0.72
N LEU A 684 9.03 -6.98 -1.20
CA LEU A 684 7.83 -7.82 -1.15
C LEU A 684 7.54 -8.39 -2.54
N GLY A 685 7.51 -9.72 -2.66
CA GLY A 685 6.99 -10.38 -3.85
C GLY A 685 5.49 -10.67 -3.74
N VAL A 686 4.76 -10.52 -4.84
CA VAL A 686 3.37 -10.95 -4.96
C VAL A 686 3.24 -11.70 -6.28
N GLY A 687 2.58 -12.86 -6.25
CA GLY A 687 2.27 -13.59 -7.47
C GLY A 687 1.22 -14.67 -7.26
N THR A 688 0.73 -15.21 -8.36
CA THR A 688 -0.31 -16.22 -8.45
C THR A 688 0.28 -17.58 -8.82
N TRP A 689 -0.57 -18.54 -9.19
CA TRP A 689 -0.14 -19.82 -9.73
C TRP A 689 0.74 -19.74 -11.00
N THR A 690 0.80 -18.62 -11.71
CA THR A 690 1.57 -18.49 -12.97
C THR A 690 2.81 -17.61 -12.90
N ASP A 691 2.95 -16.80 -11.86
CA ASP A 691 4.04 -15.82 -11.78
C ASP A 691 4.71 -15.72 -10.41
N HIS A 692 4.22 -16.42 -9.37
CA HIS A 692 4.83 -16.39 -8.03
C HIS A 692 6.26 -16.92 -8.01
N ASP A 693 6.55 -18.06 -8.63
CA ASP A 693 7.90 -18.65 -8.63
C ASP A 693 8.91 -17.73 -9.34
N ASN A 694 8.48 -17.06 -10.41
CA ASN A 694 9.30 -16.10 -11.10
C ASN A 694 9.57 -14.86 -10.22
N VAL A 695 8.57 -14.31 -9.54
CA VAL A 695 8.73 -13.21 -8.59
C VAL A 695 9.62 -13.59 -7.41
N ALA A 696 9.44 -14.79 -6.85
CA ALA A 696 10.24 -15.33 -5.76
C ALA A 696 11.72 -15.40 -6.16
N SER A 697 12.01 -15.87 -7.39
CA SER A 697 13.37 -15.95 -7.92
C SER A 697 14.09 -14.59 -7.99
N ILE A 698 13.34 -13.49 -8.16
CA ILE A 698 13.88 -12.13 -8.15
C ILE A 698 14.21 -11.71 -6.72
N ILE A 699 13.24 -11.77 -5.81
CA ILE A 699 13.39 -11.22 -4.46
C ILE A 699 14.35 -12.03 -3.58
N HIS A 700 14.62 -13.31 -3.90
CA HIS A 700 15.62 -14.12 -3.21
C HIS A 700 17.05 -13.53 -3.28
N HIS A 701 17.33 -12.66 -4.25
CA HIS A 701 18.61 -11.96 -4.35
C HIS A 701 18.76 -10.85 -3.30
N VAL A 702 17.68 -10.49 -2.59
CA VAL A 702 17.65 -9.42 -1.59
C VAL A 702 17.33 -10.04 -0.22
N PRO A 703 18.31 -10.19 0.69
CA PRO A 703 18.11 -10.81 1.99
C PRO A 703 17.02 -10.13 2.82
N GLY A 704 16.26 -10.93 3.56
CA GLY A 704 15.14 -10.47 4.38
C GLY A 704 13.84 -10.24 3.61
N SER A 705 13.83 -10.34 2.28
CA SER A 705 12.62 -10.25 1.46
C SER A 705 11.69 -11.43 1.71
N SER A 706 10.40 -11.25 1.47
CA SER A 706 9.40 -12.33 1.50
C SER A 706 8.33 -12.11 0.43
N SER A 707 7.51 -13.13 0.19
CA SER A 707 6.46 -13.07 -0.81
C SER A 707 5.10 -13.50 -0.26
N VAL A 708 4.05 -13.00 -0.89
CA VAL A 708 2.68 -13.53 -0.80
C VAL A 708 2.39 -14.34 -2.05
N LYS A 709 2.04 -15.61 -1.88
CA LYS A 709 1.50 -16.44 -2.96
C LYS A 709 -0.02 -16.40 -2.93
N TYR A 710 -0.64 -15.95 -4.00
CA TYR A 710 -2.08 -16.08 -4.18
C TYR A 710 -2.40 -17.45 -4.77
N GLU A 711 -3.17 -18.25 -4.04
CA GLU A 711 -3.63 -19.58 -4.46
C GLU A 711 -4.86 -19.43 -5.37
N GLY A 712 -4.60 -18.91 -6.57
CA GLY A 712 -5.61 -18.71 -7.59
C GLY A 712 -4.98 -18.24 -8.91
N HIS A 713 -5.82 -17.97 -9.89
CA HIS A 713 -5.42 -17.35 -11.14
C HIS A 713 -5.44 -15.82 -11.04
N GLY A 714 -4.73 -15.14 -11.93
CA GLY A 714 -4.64 -13.68 -11.92
C GLY A 714 -3.24 -13.19 -12.20
N HIS A 715 -3.10 -11.88 -12.31
CA HIS A 715 -1.84 -11.20 -12.61
C HIS A 715 -1.93 -9.77 -12.09
N MET A 716 -0.83 -9.19 -11.60
CA MET A 716 -0.83 -7.85 -10.98
C MET A 716 -1.89 -7.73 -9.87
N MET A 717 -1.77 -8.58 -8.85
CA MET A 717 -2.84 -8.84 -7.88
C MET A 717 -3.26 -7.63 -7.05
N TYR A 718 -2.42 -6.62 -6.90
CA TYR A 718 -2.77 -5.38 -6.20
C TYR A 718 -3.75 -4.52 -7.02
N THR A 719 -3.59 -4.43 -8.34
CA THR A 719 -4.42 -3.59 -9.22
C THR A 719 -5.56 -4.36 -9.88
N TYR A 720 -5.23 -5.48 -10.56
CA TYR A 720 -6.18 -6.30 -11.31
C TYR A 720 -6.85 -7.38 -10.46
N GLY A 721 -6.24 -7.76 -9.33
CA GLY A 721 -6.81 -8.74 -8.42
C GLY A 721 -7.98 -8.19 -7.60
N ASN A 722 -8.86 -9.09 -7.14
CA ASN A 722 -9.91 -8.77 -6.18
C ASN A 722 -9.68 -9.49 -4.86
N THR A 723 -8.56 -9.20 -4.18
CA THR A 723 -8.24 -9.86 -2.92
C THR A 723 -7.81 -8.83 -1.86
N GLY A 724 -8.61 -8.73 -0.80
CA GLY A 724 -8.22 -7.87 0.32
C GLY A 724 -7.01 -8.40 1.08
N CYS A 725 -6.75 -9.71 1.03
CA CYS A 725 -5.56 -10.33 1.63
C CYS A 725 -4.24 -9.81 1.01
N VAL A 726 -4.10 -9.83 -0.32
CA VAL A 726 -2.90 -9.29 -0.99
C VAL A 726 -2.78 -7.79 -0.74
N THR A 727 -3.88 -7.05 -0.93
CA THR A 727 -3.94 -5.60 -0.68
C THR A 727 -3.49 -5.25 0.74
N ALA A 728 -3.93 -6.01 1.74
CA ALA A 728 -3.59 -5.83 3.14
C ALA A 728 -2.08 -6.01 3.40
N HIS A 729 -1.48 -7.06 2.86
CA HIS A 729 -0.03 -7.29 2.98
C HIS A 729 0.80 -6.22 2.28
N VAL A 730 0.40 -5.84 1.06
CA VAL A 730 1.08 -4.78 0.31
C VAL A 730 0.98 -3.44 1.04
N ASN A 731 -0.20 -3.06 1.52
CA ASN A 731 -0.40 -1.80 2.25
C ASN A 731 0.36 -1.79 3.57
N ARG A 732 0.36 -2.92 4.31
CA ARG A 732 1.17 -3.05 5.53
C ARG A 732 2.65 -2.84 5.26
N TYR A 733 3.18 -3.45 4.21
CA TYR A 733 4.58 -3.29 3.82
C TYR A 733 4.88 -1.84 3.41
N PHE A 734 4.04 -1.21 2.60
CA PHE A 734 4.25 0.21 2.27
C PHE A 734 4.19 1.11 3.51
N ILE A 735 3.20 0.94 4.39
CA ILE A 735 2.99 1.83 5.54
C ILE A 735 4.05 1.63 6.62
N SER A 736 4.38 0.38 6.94
CA SER A 736 5.17 0.03 8.13
C SER A 736 6.49 -0.69 7.84
N LEU A 737 6.81 -0.95 6.57
CA LEU A 737 7.95 -1.76 6.13
C LEU A 737 7.98 -3.17 6.73
N ARG A 738 6.81 -3.68 7.16
CA ARG A 738 6.65 -5.04 7.66
C ARG A 738 6.26 -5.99 6.54
N LEU A 739 7.16 -6.92 6.29
CA LEU A 739 6.94 -8.02 5.37
C LEU A 739 6.07 -9.12 6.03
N PRO A 740 5.30 -9.87 5.23
CA PRO A 740 4.63 -11.07 5.70
C PRO A 740 5.63 -12.15 6.12
N PRO A 741 5.23 -13.10 6.99
CA PRO A 741 6.01 -14.30 7.26
C PRO A 741 6.36 -15.06 5.96
N GLN A 742 7.49 -15.78 5.96
CA GLN A 742 7.85 -16.65 4.84
C GLN A 742 6.76 -17.71 4.60
N GLY A 743 6.47 -17.99 3.32
CA GLY A 743 5.44 -18.95 2.94
C GLY A 743 4.00 -18.45 3.11
N THR A 744 3.78 -17.14 3.27
CA THR A 744 2.43 -16.58 3.36
C THR A 744 1.64 -16.82 2.08
N THR A 745 0.44 -17.39 2.23
CA THR A 745 -0.51 -17.63 1.14
C THR A 745 -1.81 -16.87 1.34
N CYS A 746 -2.33 -16.25 0.28
CA CYS A 746 -3.70 -15.74 0.22
C CYS A 746 -4.55 -16.71 -0.62
N GLN A 747 -5.70 -17.13 -0.10
CA GLN A 747 -6.60 -18.04 -0.82
C GLN A 747 -7.50 -17.28 -1.80
N ALA A 748 -7.87 -17.93 -2.90
CA ALA A 748 -8.98 -17.47 -3.72
C ALA A 748 -10.27 -17.46 -2.89
N THR A 749 -11.02 -16.36 -2.96
CA THR A 749 -12.36 -16.29 -2.38
C THR A 749 -13.29 -17.12 -3.26
N GLY A 750 -13.71 -18.28 -2.77
CA GLY A 750 -14.59 -19.21 -3.47
C GLY A 750 -16.02 -18.73 -3.63
#